data_AF-F9FTA1-F1
#
_entry.id   AF-F9FTA1-F1
#
_cell.length_a   1.000
_cell.length_b   1.000
_cell.length_c   1.000
_cell.angle_alpha   90.00
_cell.angle_beta   90.00
_cell.angle_gamma   90.00
#
_symmetry.space_group_name_H-M   'P 1'
#
loop_
_entity.id
_entity.type
_entity.pdbx_description
1 polymer ?
#
loop_
_entity_poly.entity_id
_entity_poly.type
_entity_poly.pdbx_seq_one_letter_code
_entity_poly.pdbx_strand_id
1 'polypeptide(L)'
;MRTLLLLGGMTPDVTALYYNIINKVVRLKLGDRASAPLYLYSANLEEMIQHAMKGDWDEFAKVYKKPIRSLSDGVDGIAICAILAHKVAKKLFDDSSSAHVPLFHIADCLALHITNNHPSTKKLGLLGPKISMLDSDDPDFFVAMLQKAGFEILIPETPADIEEVNRGMLQEVAKGVASVTDSTRKMFIQQAKKLIERGAQGSDSTLSRTACERCRRQKLRCSRQRPTCTRCSRFSVTCSYPELADRRRLAARRESVRAEQSRPEAAPVTPESTELNVGTARSPSEAPRISSIGFVDVGPSRTEHVAQGSAGTNLDDLPPRAIGLALLDIYFERLYNATLLFNRTQLFESYLDGSLPPYLLRSIFALSSLFLRKLRHQPPRLGTHAVSPELAAFATYASYGDGWVEAARREAWLLTDRPTVQVVQALSCLNLYWFATRDLDRARINAIMAYASATTFRSLNLSDNGTRTKDELQLVERKHGCFWACWSTMCISSFPEAYAKNAWEEACNVPLPVASDGFVSDGNVARQYHMTAEWKPEALNEEPNPPSSIMAEHMKLMGVCLAKDIYQSSQFPPYVTGNEGTGRDIARLLGLHSLYHLCQIVLLCPLVSLFSGRRGITGEGTQNHAQTITKHAIHQGHLIRDYIAKKQDISKLSSHVGFASFVSTSIILTLLRSRARRHRDDENTRDHVSHTLVTLIQDSIDILSILQTFWEHLEPMTRSLQRAADQILGPFDRVGHSVIGTESRTIEVPMTGVNSPAREEDVITTTYIESPEYPNAHHSASSYTNAHFGVTDSPGGYMTQNLDETPDWHHNDLFEWCQTEGLLDIGDDFLDIGASVDWNMDLNLLTGFSSQMA
;
A
#
# COMPACT_ATOMS: atom_id res chain seq x y z
N MET A 1 14.33 -36.65 20.72
CA MET A 1 13.63 -36.07 19.54
C MET A 1 14.01 -36.91 18.34
N ARG A 2 13.08 -37.21 17.43
CA ARG A 2 13.35 -38.11 16.31
C ARG A 2 14.18 -37.45 15.21
N THR A 3 15.11 -38.20 14.64
CA THR A 3 15.99 -37.81 13.52
C THR A 3 15.38 -38.24 12.20
N LEU A 4 15.39 -37.39 11.17
CA LEU A 4 14.90 -37.74 9.84
C LEU A 4 15.98 -37.59 8.77
N LEU A 5 15.95 -38.46 7.76
CA LEU A 5 16.67 -38.28 6.50
C LEU A 5 15.73 -37.67 5.45
N LEU A 6 16.10 -36.49 4.95
CA LEU A 6 15.40 -35.82 3.86
C LEU A 6 16.09 -36.12 2.52
N LEU A 7 15.35 -36.71 1.59
CA LEU A 7 15.79 -36.99 0.22
C LEU A 7 15.18 -35.94 -0.73
N GLY A 8 15.98 -34.95 -1.12
CA GLY A 8 15.53 -33.80 -1.91
C GLY A 8 16.50 -33.43 -3.03
N GLY A 9 16.63 -32.14 -3.32
CA GLY A 9 17.53 -31.58 -4.34
C GLY A 9 16.93 -31.46 -5.73
N MET A 10 16.00 -32.34 -6.13
CA MET A 10 15.22 -32.19 -7.37
C MET A 10 14.47 -30.85 -7.46
N THR A 11 14.11 -30.25 -6.33
CA THR A 11 13.74 -28.83 -6.30
C THR A 11 14.25 -28.26 -4.99
N PRO A 12 15.33 -27.45 -4.99
CA PRO A 12 15.91 -26.92 -3.75
C PRO A 12 14.90 -26.12 -2.92
N ASP A 13 14.01 -25.36 -3.55
CA ASP A 13 12.95 -24.57 -2.91
C ASP A 13 11.99 -25.46 -2.07
N VAL A 14 11.53 -26.58 -2.65
CA VAL A 14 10.65 -27.53 -1.97
C VAL A 14 11.42 -28.29 -0.88
N THR A 15 12.69 -28.56 -1.11
CA THR A 15 13.59 -29.18 -0.12
C THR A 15 13.77 -28.28 1.11
N ALA A 16 13.99 -26.98 0.90
CA ALA A 16 14.06 -25.98 1.95
C ALA A 16 12.71 -25.80 2.68
N LEU A 17 11.58 -25.91 1.97
CA LEU A 17 10.24 -25.84 2.57
C LEU A 17 10.03 -26.94 3.63
N TYR A 18 10.48 -28.18 3.36
CA TYR A 18 10.44 -29.27 4.35
C TYR A 18 11.26 -28.94 5.59
N TYR A 19 12.53 -28.54 5.42
CA TYR A 19 13.42 -28.16 6.53
C TYR A 19 12.80 -27.03 7.40
N ASN A 20 12.27 -25.99 6.75
CA ASN A 20 11.67 -24.83 7.42
C ASN A 20 10.39 -25.19 8.18
N ILE A 21 9.50 -26.00 7.60
CA ILE A 21 8.27 -26.44 8.26
C ILE A 21 8.60 -27.34 9.46
N ILE A 22 9.50 -28.31 9.30
CA ILE A 22 9.87 -29.25 10.38
C ILE A 22 10.47 -28.48 11.58
N ASN A 23 11.42 -27.58 11.33
CA ASN A 23 12.02 -26.77 12.40
C ASN A 23 11.02 -25.82 13.07
N LYS A 24 10.10 -25.21 12.30
CA LYS A 24 9.02 -24.38 12.85
C LYS A 24 8.09 -25.18 13.76
N VAL A 25 7.71 -26.40 13.38
CA VAL A 25 6.87 -27.29 14.19
C VAL A 25 7.62 -27.80 15.43
N VAL A 26 8.93 -28.02 15.34
CA VAL A 26 9.78 -28.39 16.50
C VAL A 26 9.86 -27.24 17.51
N ARG A 27 10.14 -26.00 17.09
CA ARG A 27 10.15 -24.83 17.99
C ARG A 27 8.81 -24.61 18.68
N LEU A 28 7.71 -24.71 17.94
CA LEU A 28 6.35 -24.62 18.48
C LEU A 28 5.98 -25.72 19.50
N LYS A 29 6.76 -26.82 19.58
CA LYS A 29 6.52 -27.93 20.53
C LYS A 29 7.56 -28.01 21.65
N LEU A 30 8.80 -27.57 21.42
CA LEU A 30 9.95 -27.79 22.32
C LEU A 30 10.67 -26.49 22.74
N GLY A 31 10.16 -25.32 22.32
CA GLY A 31 10.71 -24.00 22.67
C GLY A 31 11.63 -23.40 21.59
N ASP A 32 11.83 -22.09 21.64
CA ASP A 32 12.37 -21.30 20.51
C ASP A 32 13.81 -21.65 20.12
N ARG A 33 14.60 -22.20 21.05
CA ARG A 33 15.98 -22.67 20.82
C ARG A 33 16.06 -24.10 20.26
N ALA A 34 14.95 -24.85 20.21
CA ALA A 34 14.94 -26.19 19.64
C ALA A 34 15.09 -26.15 18.10
N SER A 35 15.75 -27.15 17.54
CA SER A 35 15.82 -27.40 16.09
C SER A 35 15.86 -28.92 15.86
N ALA A 36 15.36 -29.37 14.72
CA ALA A 36 15.23 -30.79 14.41
C ALA A 36 16.59 -31.41 14.02
N PRO A 37 16.97 -32.58 14.56
CA PRO A 37 18.09 -33.36 14.03
C PRO A 37 17.67 -33.93 12.67
N LEU A 38 18.39 -33.54 11.61
CA LEU A 38 18.06 -33.87 10.23
C LEU A 38 19.33 -34.17 9.45
N TYR A 39 19.33 -35.29 8.73
CA TYR A 39 20.22 -35.48 7.59
C TYR A 39 19.51 -35.00 6.33
N LEU A 40 20.27 -34.39 5.42
CA LEU A 40 19.75 -33.88 4.15
C LEU A 40 20.64 -34.36 3.01
N TYR A 41 20.05 -35.06 2.04
CA TYR A 41 20.67 -35.34 0.75
C TYR A 41 19.98 -34.54 -0.35
N SER A 42 20.78 -33.91 -1.21
CA SER A 42 20.32 -33.11 -2.35
C SER A 42 20.81 -33.76 -3.65
N ALA A 43 19.92 -34.45 -4.36
CA ALA A 43 20.19 -34.98 -5.70
C ALA A 43 20.33 -33.86 -6.74
N ASN A 44 21.02 -34.12 -7.85
CA ASN A 44 21.08 -33.20 -8.99
C ASN A 44 19.80 -33.36 -9.84
N LEU A 45 19.02 -32.29 -10.00
CA LEU A 45 17.77 -32.33 -10.79
C LEU A 45 17.98 -32.85 -12.22
N GLU A 46 19.05 -32.44 -12.89
CA GLU A 46 19.30 -32.81 -14.29
C GLU A 46 19.55 -34.32 -14.44
N GLU A 47 20.33 -34.91 -13.53
CA GLU A 47 20.57 -36.37 -13.44
C GLU A 47 19.24 -37.13 -13.22
N MET A 48 18.43 -36.69 -12.27
CA MET A 48 17.14 -37.32 -11.96
C MET A 48 16.13 -37.18 -13.11
N ILE A 49 16.10 -36.04 -13.82
CA ILE A 49 15.26 -35.84 -15.01
C ILE A 49 15.73 -36.73 -16.16
N GLN A 50 17.04 -36.83 -16.43
CA GLN A 50 17.55 -37.64 -17.53
C GLN A 50 17.19 -39.12 -17.37
N HIS A 51 17.22 -39.67 -16.15
CA HIS A 51 16.74 -41.03 -15.90
C HIS A 51 15.21 -41.15 -16.04
N ALA A 52 14.45 -40.20 -15.48
CA ALA A 52 12.98 -40.20 -15.60
C ALA A 52 12.49 -40.07 -17.05
N MET A 53 13.16 -39.29 -17.90
CA MET A 53 12.83 -39.12 -19.32
C MET A 53 13.13 -40.36 -20.17
N LYS A 54 14.10 -41.20 -19.77
CA LYS A 54 14.40 -42.48 -20.41
C LYS A 54 13.53 -43.63 -19.91
N GLY A 55 12.93 -43.47 -18.72
CA GLY A 55 12.27 -44.57 -17.99
C GLY A 55 13.25 -45.42 -17.18
N ASP A 56 14.48 -44.95 -16.93
CA ASP A 56 15.54 -45.65 -16.20
C ASP A 56 15.29 -45.65 -14.68
N TRP A 57 14.13 -46.15 -14.24
CA TRP A 57 13.69 -46.07 -12.84
C TRP A 57 14.63 -46.77 -11.85
N ASP A 58 15.40 -47.76 -12.31
CA ASP A 58 16.42 -48.43 -11.49
C ASP A 58 17.70 -47.60 -11.33
N GLU A 59 18.11 -46.82 -12.33
CA GLU A 59 19.21 -45.85 -12.16
C GLU A 59 18.76 -44.66 -11.30
N PHE A 60 17.54 -44.14 -11.54
CA PHE A 60 16.89 -43.14 -10.68
C PHE A 60 16.88 -43.59 -9.20
N ALA A 61 16.54 -44.87 -8.94
CA ALA A 61 16.56 -45.43 -7.60
C ALA A 61 17.98 -45.51 -7.01
N LYS A 62 19.02 -45.83 -7.81
CA LYS A 62 20.42 -45.91 -7.31
C LYS A 62 20.92 -44.60 -6.72
N VAL A 63 20.55 -43.45 -7.31
CA VAL A 63 20.96 -42.13 -6.82
C VAL A 63 20.52 -41.92 -5.36
N TYR A 64 19.30 -42.37 -4.99
CA TYR A 64 18.82 -42.32 -3.61
C TYR A 64 19.19 -43.55 -2.75
N LYS A 65 19.44 -44.74 -3.33
CA LYS A 65 19.97 -45.89 -2.57
C LYS A 65 21.31 -45.58 -1.88
N LYS A 66 22.19 -44.84 -2.57
CA LYS A 66 23.51 -44.45 -2.04
C LYS A 66 23.40 -43.68 -0.70
N PRO A 67 22.73 -42.52 -0.59
CA PRO A 67 22.58 -41.80 0.66
C PRO A 67 21.73 -42.56 1.69
N ILE A 68 20.72 -43.35 1.30
CA ILE A 68 20.00 -44.22 2.26
C ILE A 68 20.97 -45.19 2.95
N ARG A 69 21.76 -45.93 2.18
CA ARG A 69 22.77 -46.87 2.71
C ARG A 69 23.89 -46.20 3.51
N SER A 70 24.15 -44.90 3.29
CA SER A 70 25.20 -44.15 4.00
C SER A 70 24.71 -43.29 5.17
N LEU A 71 23.40 -43.04 5.32
CA LEU A 71 22.84 -42.08 6.28
C LEU A 71 21.64 -42.60 7.09
N SER A 72 21.18 -43.85 6.89
CA SER A 72 20.06 -44.42 7.68
C SER A 72 20.43 -44.79 9.13
N ASP A 73 21.73 -44.90 9.45
CA ASP A 73 22.17 -45.22 10.81
C ASP A 73 21.82 -44.08 11.78
N GLY A 74 20.97 -44.37 12.77
CA GLY A 74 20.46 -43.38 13.73
C GLY A 74 19.30 -42.51 13.21
N VAL A 75 18.63 -42.92 12.13
CA VAL A 75 17.45 -42.24 11.56
C VAL A 75 16.14 -42.94 11.94
N ASP A 76 15.18 -42.20 12.49
CA ASP A 76 13.84 -42.67 12.86
C ASP A 76 12.83 -42.70 11.69
N GLY A 77 13.18 -42.14 10.53
CA GLY A 77 12.35 -42.16 9.32
C GLY A 77 12.91 -41.34 8.15
N ILE A 78 12.53 -41.72 6.94
CA ILE A 78 13.00 -41.12 5.68
C ILE A 78 11.84 -40.41 4.98
N ALA A 79 12.03 -39.18 4.52
CA ALA A 79 11.02 -38.43 3.77
C ALA A 79 11.57 -37.95 2.42
N ILE A 80 10.81 -38.15 1.35
CA ILE A 80 11.16 -37.74 -0.01
C ILE A 80 10.50 -36.39 -0.32
N CYS A 81 11.29 -35.36 -0.61
CA CYS A 81 10.87 -33.97 -0.78
C CYS A 81 10.44 -33.58 -2.21
N ALA A 82 10.24 -34.55 -3.11
CA ALA A 82 9.80 -34.32 -4.49
C ALA A 82 8.84 -35.43 -4.96
N ILE A 83 7.67 -35.07 -5.49
CA ILE A 83 6.59 -36.03 -5.84
C ILE A 83 7.10 -37.13 -6.77
N LEU A 84 7.78 -36.79 -7.87
CA LEU A 84 8.26 -37.77 -8.85
C LEU A 84 9.16 -38.85 -8.25
N ALA A 85 9.96 -38.52 -7.24
CA ALA A 85 10.86 -39.48 -6.59
C ALA A 85 10.14 -40.53 -5.74
N HIS A 86 8.85 -40.35 -5.44
CA HIS A 86 8.04 -41.39 -4.82
C HIS A 86 7.73 -42.55 -5.78
N LYS A 87 7.82 -42.38 -7.11
CA LYS A 87 7.62 -43.49 -8.08
C LYS A 87 8.61 -44.64 -7.92
N VAL A 88 9.78 -44.38 -7.33
CA VAL A 88 10.77 -45.41 -6.99
C VAL A 88 10.70 -45.88 -5.53
N ALA A 89 9.72 -45.44 -4.73
CA ALA A 89 9.67 -45.66 -3.28
C ALA A 89 9.89 -47.13 -2.86
N LYS A 90 9.21 -48.08 -3.53
CA LYS A 90 9.43 -49.52 -3.31
C LYS A 90 10.82 -49.99 -3.76
N LYS A 91 11.31 -49.47 -4.89
CA LYS A 91 12.65 -49.78 -5.41
C LYS A 91 13.78 -49.25 -4.52
N LEU A 92 13.55 -48.30 -3.61
CA LEU A 92 14.61 -47.68 -2.77
C LEU A 92 15.23 -48.64 -1.75
N PHE A 93 14.52 -49.68 -1.34
CA PHE A 93 15.01 -50.71 -0.42
C PHE A 93 15.22 -52.02 -1.18
N ASP A 94 16.20 -52.81 -0.76
CA ASP A 94 16.40 -54.19 -1.23
C ASP A 94 15.89 -55.14 -0.13
N ASP A 95 15.25 -56.26 -0.50
CA ASP A 95 14.64 -57.21 0.46
C ASP A 95 15.62 -57.73 1.53
N SER A 96 16.93 -57.65 1.27
CA SER A 96 18.02 -58.09 2.13
C SER A 96 18.72 -56.99 2.93
N SER A 97 18.29 -55.73 2.86
CA SER A 97 18.95 -54.60 3.55
C SER A 97 18.00 -53.65 4.29
N SER A 98 18.23 -53.52 5.61
CA SER A 98 17.76 -52.42 6.48
C SER A 98 16.26 -52.06 6.44
N ALA A 99 15.39 -53.07 6.41
CA ALA A 99 13.92 -52.95 6.52
C ALA A 99 13.40 -52.51 7.91
N HIS A 100 13.99 -51.48 8.52
CA HIS A 100 13.67 -50.98 9.87
C HIS A 100 13.41 -49.47 9.96
N VAL A 101 13.79 -48.68 8.95
CA VAL A 101 13.55 -47.22 8.93
C VAL A 101 12.31 -46.91 8.07
N PRO A 102 11.24 -46.29 8.62
CA PRO A 102 10.01 -46.06 7.86
C PRO A 102 10.18 -44.97 6.79
N LEU A 103 9.73 -45.25 5.57
CA LEU A 103 9.61 -44.28 4.49
C LEU A 103 8.24 -43.57 4.55
N PHE A 104 8.24 -42.24 4.59
CA PHE A 104 7.02 -41.43 4.53
C PHE A 104 6.66 -41.13 3.07
N HIS A 105 5.82 -41.98 2.48
CA HIS A 105 5.27 -41.78 1.14
C HIS A 105 4.21 -40.66 1.13
N ILE A 106 4.30 -39.76 0.14
CA ILE A 106 3.53 -38.50 0.17
C ILE A 106 2.02 -38.71 -0.05
N ALA A 107 1.62 -39.72 -0.85
CA ALA A 107 0.20 -40.04 -1.02
C ALA A 107 -0.43 -40.53 0.29
N ASP A 108 0.27 -41.33 1.09
CA ASP A 108 -0.22 -41.83 2.37
C ASP A 108 -0.32 -40.70 3.41
N CYS A 109 0.71 -39.85 3.49
CA CYS A 109 0.65 -38.66 4.35
C CYS A 109 -0.51 -37.73 3.97
N LEU A 110 -0.79 -37.55 2.68
CA LEU A 110 -1.89 -36.74 2.18
C LEU A 110 -3.26 -37.39 2.46
N ALA A 111 -3.41 -38.68 2.17
CA ALA A 111 -4.62 -39.45 2.43
C ALA A 111 -4.97 -39.48 3.92
N LEU A 112 -4.00 -39.74 4.80
CA LEU A 112 -4.16 -39.68 6.26
C LEU A 112 -4.50 -38.27 6.72
N HIS A 113 -3.86 -37.22 6.17
CA HIS A 113 -4.17 -35.84 6.54
C HIS A 113 -5.62 -35.46 6.19
N ILE A 114 -6.06 -35.75 4.95
CA ILE A 114 -7.40 -35.42 4.48
C ILE A 114 -8.45 -36.24 5.23
N THR A 115 -8.24 -37.55 5.41
CA THR A 115 -9.17 -38.42 6.14
C THR A 115 -9.39 -37.96 7.58
N ASN A 116 -8.33 -37.55 8.28
CA ASN A 116 -8.40 -37.14 9.68
C ASN A 116 -8.91 -35.70 9.90
N ASN A 117 -8.69 -34.78 8.95
CA ASN A 117 -9.02 -33.35 9.14
C ASN A 117 -10.21 -32.87 8.28
N HIS A 118 -10.54 -33.60 7.21
CA HIS A 118 -11.56 -33.26 6.21
C HIS A 118 -12.32 -34.53 5.72
N PRO A 119 -12.96 -35.32 6.60
CA PRO A 119 -13.55 -36.62 6.23
C PRO A 119 -14.69 -36.54 5.19
N SER A 120 -15.26 -35.35 4.96
CA SER A 120 -16.25 -35.06 3.92
C SER A 120 -15.64 -34.75 2.54
N THR A 121 -14.32 -34.64 2.42
CA THR A 121 -13.59 -34.52 1.16
C THR A 121 -13.47 -35.91 0.51
N LYS A 122 -13.93 -36.01 -0.74
CA LYS A 122 -13.87 -37.23 -1.57
C LYS A 122 -13.36 -36.99 -2.98
N LYS A 123 -13.47 -35.79 -3.53
CA LYS A 123 -12.86 -35.42 -4.83
C LYS A 123 -11.66 -34.50 -4.64
N LEU A 124 -10.50 -34.81 -5.21
CA LEU A 124 -9.29 -34.00 -5.10
C LEU A 124 -8.85 -33.49 -6.48
N GLY A 125 -8.53 -32.20 -6.59
CA GLY A 125 -7.99 -31.62 -7.82
C GLY A 125 -6.46 -31.73 -7.85
N LEU A 126 -5.90 -32.25 -8.95
CA LEU A 126 -4.47 -32.44 -9.13
C LEU A 126 -3.95 -31.68 -10.36
N LEU A 127 -2.92 -30.87 -10.14
CA LEU A 127 -2.10 -30.21 -11.16
C LEU A 127 -0.63 -30.51 -10.85
N GLY A 128 0.14 -30.91 -11.84
CA GLY A 128 1.54 -31.31 -11.69
C GLY A 128 2.15 -31.79 -13.01
N PRO A 129 3.37 -32.36 -13.00
CA PRO A 129 3.94 -32.95 -14.20
C PRO A 129 3.03 -34.06 -14.76
N LYS A 130 3.02 -34.26 -16.08
CA LYS A 130 2.18 -35.23 -16.79
C LYS A 130 2.26 -36.63 -16.17
N ILE A 131 3.48 -37.06 -15.84
CA ILE A 131 3.82 -38.34 -15.19
C ILE A 131 3.30 -38.47 -13.74
N SER A 132 2.84 -37.39 -13.12
CA SER A 132 2.17 -37.42 -11.80
C SER A 132 0.66 -37.23 -11.90
N MET A 133 0.13 -36.86 -13.08
CA MET A 133 -1.31 -36.71 -13.34
C MET A 133 -1.91 -37.95 -14.04
N LEU A 134 -1.18 -38.57 -14.96
CA LEU A 134 -1.62 -39.74 -15.75
C LEU A 134 -1.21 -41.09 -15.14
N ASP A 135 -1.08 -41.15 -13.82
CA ASP A 135 -0.46 -42.26 -13.09
C ASP A 135 -1.52 -43.14 -12.38
N SER A 136 -2.60 -43.48 -13.09
CA SER A 136 -3.62 -44.43 -12.64
C SER A 136 -3.13 -45.88 -12.66
N ASP A 137 -2.14 -46.17 -13.50
CA ASP A 137 -1.80 -47.53 -13.90
C ASP A 137 -0.64 -48.12 -13.08
N ASP A 138 0.05 -47.28 -12.27
CA ASP A 138 1.05 -47.69 -11.29
C ASP A 138 0.39 -47.73 -9.89
N PRO A 139 0.05 -48.92 -9.36
CA PRO A 139 -0.70 -49.06 -8.10
C PRO A 139 0.07 -48.60 -6.85
N ASP A 140 1.35 -48.26 -7.01
CA ASP A 140 2.30 -47.92 -5.95
C ASP A 140 2.83 -46.47 -6.07
N PHE A 141 2.26 -45.66 -6.96
CA PHE A 141 2.55 -44.23 -7.08
C PHE A 141 1.25 -43.38 -7.07
N PHE A 142 1.37 -42.08 -7.38
CA PHE A 142 0.67 -41.03 -6.63
C PHE A 142 -0.85 -41.01 -6.81
N VAL A 143 -1.35 -41.21 -8.04
CA VAL A 143 -2.80 -41.14 -8.31
C VAL A 143 -3.49 -42.41 -7.86
N ALA A 144 -2.98 -43.59 -8.26
CA ALA A 144 -3.57 -44.87 -7.89
C ALA A 144 -3.59 -45.09 -6.36
N MET A 145 -2.57 -44.66 -5.62
CA MET A 145 -2.57 -44.76 -4.16
C MET A 145 -3.63 -43.89 -3.48
N LEU A 146 -3.90 -42.68 -3.99
CA LEU A 146 -5.00 -41.84 -3.47
C LEU A 146 -6.38 -42.41 -3.86
N GLN A 147 -6.51 -42.99 -5.05
CA GLN A 147 -7.73 -43.70 -5.46
C GLN A 147 -8.00 -44.93 -4.57
N LYS A 148 -6.97 -45.71 -4.27
CA LYS A 148 -6.99 -46.85 -3.33
C LYS A 148 -7.35 -46.43 -1.90
N ALA A 149 -6.99 -45.21 -1.49
CA ALA A 149 -7.42 -44.58 -0.24
C ALA A 149 -8.86 -44.02 -0.26
N GLY A 150 -9.58 -44.14 -1.39
CA GLY A 150 -10.98 -43.74 -1.52
C GLY A 150 -11.19 -42.27 -1.93
N PHE A 151 -10.25 -41.68 -2.68
CA PHE A 151 -10.37 -40.34 -3.26
C PHE A 151 -10.51 -40.39 -4.79
N GLU A 152 -11.52 -39.72 -5.32
CA GLU A 152 -11.65 -39.46 -6.76
C GLU A 152 -10.67 -38.33 -7.15
N ILE A 153 -9.77 -38.60 -8.11
CA ILE A 153 -8.74 -37.62 -8.53
C ILE A 153 -9.13 -36.97 -9.86
N LEU A 154 -9.24 -35.65 -9.83
CA LEU A 154 -9.61 -34.83 -10.97
C LEU A 154 -8.37 -34.10 -11.52
N ILE A 155 -7.95 -34.50 -12.72
CA ILE A 155 -6.91 -33.85 -13.54
C ILE A 155 -7.56 -33.01 -14.66
N PRO A 156 -6.82 -32.14 -15.38
CA PRO A 156 -7.37 -31.36 -16.49
C PRO A 156 -7.99 -32.26 -17.58
N GLU A 157 -9.06 -31.78 -18.23
CA GLU A 157 -9.89 -32.63 -19.11
C GLU A 157 -9.26 -32.93 -20.46
N THR A 158 -8.62 -31.93 -21.07
CA THR A 158 -8.09 -32.08 -22.43
C THR A 158 -6.61 -32.48 -22.40
N PRO A 159 -6.14 -33.33 -23.34
CA PRO A 159 -4.72 -33.61 -23.48
C PRO A 159 -3.86 -32.36 -23.71
N ALA A 160 -4.44 -31.30 -24.29
CA ALA A 160 -3.80 -30.00 -24.45
C ALA A 160 -3.63 -29.26 -23.11
N ASP A 161 -4.65 -29.23 -22.25
CA ASP A 161 -4.53 -28.67 -20.89
C ASP A 161 -3.50 -29.45 -20.05
N ILE A 162 -3.47 -30.78 -20.17
CA ILE A 162 -2.51 -31.65 -19.50
C ILE A 162 -1.07 -31.33 -19.93
N GLU A 163 -0.83 -31.16 -21.24
CA GLU A 163 0.51 -30.84 -21.75
C GLU A 163 0.93 -29.40 -21.45
N GLU A 164 0.01 -28.43 -21.44
CA GLU A 164 0.31 -27.05 -21.04
C GLU A 164 0.64 -26.94 -19.54
N VAL A 165 -0.06 -27.69 -18.69
CA VAL A 165 0.30 -27.84 -17.26
C VAL A 165 1.67 -28.50 -17.10
N ASN A 166 1.97 -29.54 -17.89
CA ASN A 166 3.27 -30.21 -17.89
C ASN A 166 4.40 -29.27 -18.34
N ARG A 167 4.18 -28.50 -19.41
CA ARG A 167 5.08 -27.45 -19.91
C ARG A 167 5.37 -26.43 -18.81
N GLY A 168 4.34 -25.88 -18.17
CA GLY A 168 4.48 -24.93 -17.08
C GLY A 168 5.26 -25.50 -15.89
N MET A 169 5.03 -26.76 -15.50
CA MET A 169 5.78 -27.42 -14.43
C MET A 169 7.27 -27.59 -14.78
N LEU A 170 7.59 -28.13 -15.95
CA LEU A 170 8.96 -28.53 -16.31
C LEU A 170 9.81 -27.38 -16.86
N GLN A 171 9.23 -26.47 -17.63
CA GLN A 171 9.97 -25.38 -18.29
C GLN A 171 10.11 -24.13 -17.44
N GLU A 172 9.28 -23.95 -16.42
CA GLU A 172 9.27 -22.75 -15.56
C GLU A 172 9.36 -23.12 -14.07
N VAL A 173 8.37 -23.81 -13.50
CA VAL A 173 8.30 -24.05 -12.04
C VAL A 173 9.51 -24.85 -11.51
N ALA A 174 9.97 -25.86 -12.24
CA ALA A 174 11.15 -26.65 -11.89
C ALA A 174 12.47 -25.85 -11.92
N LYS A 175 12.49 -24.65 -12.53
CA LYS A 175 13.63 -23.72 -12.56
C LYS A 175 13.53 -22.61 -11.48
N GLY A 176 12.71 -22.82 -10.45
CA GLY A 176 12.54 -21.89 -9.35
C GLY A 176 11.60 -20.71 -9.67
N VAL A 177 11.18 -20.00 -8.61
CA VAL A 177 10.09 -19.00 -8.68
C VAL A 177 10.36 -17.85 -9.67
N ALA A 178 11.62 -17.42 -9.81
CA ALA A 178 12.01 -16.36 -10.74
C ALA A 178 11.79 -16.72 -12.22
N SER A 179 11.67 -18.01 -12.55
CA SER A 179 11.41 -18.49 -13.92
C SER A 179 9.92 -18.55 -14.28
N VAL A 180 9.00 -18.28 -13.33
CA VAL A 180 7.56 -18.47 -13.54
C VAL A 180 6.89 -17.20 -14.08
N THR A 181 6.42 -17.27 -15.32
CA THR A 181 5.72 -16.17 -15.99
C THR A 181 4.31 -15.95 -15.44
N ASP A 182 3.80 -14.72 -15.55
CA ASP A 182 2.40 -14.43 -15.23
C ASP A 182 1.40 -15.13 -16.15
N SER A 183 1.81 -15.53 -17.36
CA SER A 183 0.97 -16.34 -18.25
C SER A 183 0.76 -17.74 -17.67
N THR A 184 1.85 -18.42 -17.31
CA THR A 184 1.82 -19.74 -16.66
C THR A 184 1.12 -19.68 -15.31
N ARG A 185 1.34 -18.63 -14.51
CA ARG A 185 0.58 -18.38 -13.26
C ARG A 185 -0.93 -18.28 -13.51
N LYS A 186 -1.37 -17.52 -14.52
CA LYS A 186 -2.80 -17.39 -14.90
C LYS A 186 -3.36 -18.73 -15.38
N MET A 187 -2.60 -19.47 -16.17
CA MET A 187 -2.95 -20.82 -16.64
C MET A 187 -3.20 -21.78 -15.47
N PHE A 188 -2.27 -21.92 -14.52
CA PHE A 188 -2.47 -22.78 -13.34
C PHE A 188 -3.74 -22.38 -12.54
N ILE A 189 -4.00 -21.08 -12.36
CA ILE A 189 -5.21 -20.58 -11.70
C ILE A 189 -6.48 -20.93 -12.50
N GLN A 190 -6.43 -20.88 -13.83
CA GLN A 190 -7.55 -21.25 -14.70
C GLN A 190 -7.84 -22.75 -14.65
N GLN A 191 -6.82 -23.61 -14.73
CA GLN A 191 -7.02 -25.06 -14.60
C GLN A 191 -7.55 -25.41 -13.21
N ALA A 192 -7.04 -24.80 -12.14
CA ALA A 192 -7.54 -25.02 -10.78
C ALA A 192 -9.03 -24.66 -10.64
N LYS A 193 -9.50 -23.60 -11.31
CA LYS A 193 -10.93 -23.26 -11.37
C LYS A 193 -11.76 -24.34 -12.08
N LYS A 194 -11.35 -24.80 -13.27
CA LYS A 194 -12.03 -25.92 -13.97
C LYS A 194 -12.16 -27.15 -13.08
N LEU A 195 -11.12 -27.49 -12.31
CA LEU A 195 -11.17 -28.63 -11.39
C LEU A 195 -12.20 -28.40 -10.27
N ILE A 196 -12.22 -27.21 -9.65
CA ILE A 196 -13.18 -26.86 -8.59
C ILE A 196 -14.62 -26.86 -9.12
N GLU A 197 -14.85 -26.36 -10.34
CA GLU A 197 -16.14 -26.37 -11.04
C GLU A 197 -16.64 -27.79 -11.29
N ARG A 198 -15.73 -28.73 -11.59
CA ARG A 198 -15.98 -30.19 -11.69
C ARG A 198 -16.13 -30.88 -10.32
N GLY A 199 -16.17 -30.11 -9.23
CA GLY A 199 -16.38 -30.60 -7.87
C GLY A 199 -15.12 -31.00 -7.11
N ALA A 200 -13.91 -30.62 -7.56
CA ALA A 200 -12.69 -30.84 -6.79
C ALA A 200 -12.75 -30.09 -5.44
N GLN A 201 -12.83 -30.86 -4.35
CA GLN A 201 -12.79 -30.36 -3.00
C GLN A 201 -11.32 -30.20 -2.59
N GLY A 202 -10.76 -29.00 -2.79
CA GLY A 202 -9.52 -28.63 -2.12
C GLY A 202 -9.65 -28.81 -0.59
N SER A 203 -8.53 -28.98 0.12
CA SER A 203 -8.55 -28.99 1.58
C SER A 203 -9.18 -27.69 2.09
N ASP A 204 -10.33 -27.82 2.77
CA ASP A 204 -11.11 -26.70 3.29
C ASP A 204 -10.18 -25.81 4.13
N SER A 205 -10.25 -24.49 3.90
CA SER A 205 -9.11 -23.58 4.15
C SER A 205 -8.46 -23.80 5.52
N THR A 206 -7.11 -23.72 5.57
CA THR A 206 -6.32 -23.86 6.81
C THR A 206 -6.79 -22.93 7.93
N LEU A 207 -7.54 -21.87 7.59
CA LEU A 207 -8.38 -21.08 8.47
C LEU A 207 -9.83 -21.59 8.47
N SER A 208 -10.32 -22.02 9.63
CA SER A 208 -11.74 -22.29 9.89
C SER A 208 -12.59 -21.04 9.66
N ARG A 209 -13.79 -21.21 9.08
CA ARG A 209 -14.75 -20.11 8.92
C ARG A 209 -15.16 -19.50 10.27
N THR A 210 -15.36 -20.34 11.28
CA THR A 210 -15.70 -19.97 12.66
C THR A 210 -14.46 -19.93 13.57
N ALA A 211 -14.50 -19.09 14.61
CA ALA A 211 -13.56 -19.16 15.72
C ALA A 211 -13.73 -20.48 16.52
N CYS A 212 -12.64 -20.99 17.09
CA CYS A 212 -12.68 -22.15 17.98
C CYS A 212 -13.50 -21.85 19.25
N GLU A 213 -14.10 -22.88 19.84
CA GLU A 213 -15.07 -22.77 20.93
C GLU A 213 -14.47 -22.07 22.16
N ARG A 214 -13.21 -22.38 22.49
CA ARG A 214 -12.50 -21.71 23.60
C ARG A 214 -12.34 -20.21 23.36
N CYS A 215 -11.86 -19.79 22.20
CA CYS A 215 -11.73 -18.35 21.90
C CYS A 215 -13.09 -17.65 21.82
N ARG A 216 -14.11 -18.32 21.26
CA ARG A 216 -15.50 -17.84 21.22
C ARG A 216 -16.06 -17.65 22.64
N ARG A 217 -15.96 -18.66 23.52
CA ARG A 217 -16.44 -18.60 24.91
C ARG A 217 -15.73 -17.53 25.74
N GLN A 218 -14.46 -17.25 25.43
CA GLN A 218 -13.68 -16.20 26.10
C GLN A 218 -13.82 -14.81 25.43
N LYS A 219 -14.65 -14.65 24.38
CA LYS A 219 -14.77 -13.42 23.56
C LYS A 219 -13.42 -12.90 22.99
N LEU A 220 -12.45 -13.80 22.73
CA LEU A 220 -11.07 -13.45 22.30
C LEU A 220 -10.82 -13.70 20.80
N ARG A 221 -9.98 -12.86 20.17
CA ARG A 221 -9.59 -13.00 18.76
C ARG A 221 -8.92 -14.35 18.50
N CYS A 222 -9.56 -15.17 17.69
CA CYS A 222 -9.07 -16.47 17.21
C CYS A 222 -8.38 -16.29 15.86
N SER A 223 -7.18 -16.86 15.68
CA SER A 223 -6.50 -16.92 14.37
C SER A 223 -7.04 -18.02 13.44
N ARG A 224 -8.05 -18.77 13.89
CA ARG A 224 -8.85 -19.77 13.15
C ARG A 224 -8.07 -20.94 12.50
N GLN A 225 -6.76 -21.03 12.68
CA GLN A 225 -5.96 -22.13 12.16
C GLN A 225 -6.48 -23.50 12.64
N ARG A 226 -6.61 -24.46 11.71
CA ARG A 226 -6.91 -25.87 12.01
C ARG A 226 -5.61 -26.69 12.06
N PRO A 227 -5.50 -27.72 12.93
CA PRO A 227 -6.48 -28.14 13.93
C PRO A 227 -6.52 -27.23 15.17
N THR A 228 -5.45 -26.49 15.48
CA THR A 228 -5.36 -25.60 16.64
C THR A 228 -5.09 -24.16 16.23
N CYS A 229 -5.83 -23.20 16.80
CA CYS A 229 -5.52 -21.79 16.59
C CYS A 229 -4.23 -21.42 17.33
N THR A 230 -3.46 -20.47 16.79
CA THR A 230 -2.17 -20.02 17.36
C THR A 230 -2.26 -19.66 18.85
N ARG A 231 -3.39 -19.08 19.29
CA ARG A 231 -3.61 -18.73 20.70
C ARG A 231 -3.79 -19.98 21.58
N CYS A 232 -4.61 -20.94 21.17
CA CYS A 232 -4.75 -22.21 21.90
C CYS A 232 -3.48 -23.06 21.86
N SER A 233 -2.72 -22.98 20.76
CA SER A 233 -1.40 -23.61 20.64
C SER A 233 -0.37 -23.00 21.60
N ARG A 234 -0.29 -21.66 21.70
CA ARG A 234 0.63 -20.96 22.63
C ARG A 234 0.35 -21.27 24.10
N PHE A 235 -0.89 -21.60 24.45
CA PHE A 235 -1.30 -21.97 25.81
C PHE A 235 -1.46 -23.50 26.01
N SER A 236 -1.05 -24.34 25.04
CA SER A 236 -1.09 -25.82 25.12
C SER A 236 -2.45 -26.39 25.54
N VAL A 237 -3.55 -25.87 24.98
CA VAL A 237 -4.93 -26.16 25.44
C VAL A 237 -5.85 -26.60 24.31
N THR A 238 -6.80 -27.47 24.65
CA THR A 238 -7.80 -28.05 23.74
C THR A 238 -8.48 -26.99 22.88
N CYS A 239 -8.48 -27.23 21.57
CA CYS A 239 -8.98 -26.31 20.55
C CYS A 239 -10.02 -27.03 19.68
N SER A 240 -11.24 -27.13 20.18
CA SER A 240 -12.39 -27.60 19.41
C SER A 240 -12.92 -26.49 18.50
N TYR A 241 -13.39 -26.85 17.30
CA TYR A 241 -14.21 -25.99 16.45
C TYR A 241 -15.62 -26.59 16.40
N PRO A 242 -16.68 -25.77 16.50
CA PRO A 242 -18.04 -26.29 16.45
C PRO A 242 -18.33 -26.81 15.05
N GLU A 243 -19.02 -27.96 14.96
CA GLU A 243 -19.44 -28.51 13.68
C GLU A 243 -20.35 -27.52 12.93
N LEU A 244 -20.18 -27.44 11.61
CA LEU A 244 -21.00 -26.60 10.76
C LEU A 244 -22.34 -27.29 10.54
N ALA A 245 -23.42 -26.70 11.07
CA ALA A 245 -24.78 -27.26 10.96
C ALA A 245 -25.11 -27.63 9.51
N ASP A 246 -25.46 -28.90 9.29
CA ASP A 246 -25.71 -29.43 7.95
C ASP A 246 -26.88 -28.71 7.27
N ARG A 247 -26.55 -27.98 6.20
CA ARG A 247 -27.52 -27.27 5.38
C ARG A 247 -28.52 -28.21 4.71
N ARG A 248 -28.21 -29.49 4.49
CA ARG A 248 -29.16 -30.49 3.95
C ARG A 248 -30.24 -30.85 4.98
N ARG A 249 -29.90 -31.09 6.25
CA ARG A 249 -30.90 -31.23 7.32
C ARG A 249 -31.80 -30.00 7.49
N LEU A 250 -31.25 -28.79 7.35
CA LEU A 250 -32.04 -27.55 7.43
C LEU A 250 -32.89 -27.29 6.17
N ALA A 251 -32.46 -27.76 4.99
CA ALA A 251 -33.28 -27.77 3.78
C ALA A 251 -34.43 -28.79 3.90
N ALA A 252 -34.12 -30.04 4.25
CA ALA A 252 -35.11 -31.10 4.41
C ALA A 252 -36.21 -30.76 5.44
N ARG A 253 -35.85 -30.05 6.53
CA ARG A 253 -36.82 -29.57 7.55
C ARG A 253 -37.67 -28.38 7.07
N ARG A 254 -37.24 -27.65 6.03
CA ARG A 254 -38.05 -26.64 5.33
C ARG A 254 -38.91 -27.28 4.24
N GLU A 255 -38.42 -28.32 3.58
CA GLU A 255 -39.14 -29.09 2.57
C GLU A 255 -40.25 -29.93 3.18
N SER A 256 -40.06 -30.53 4.37
CA SER A 256 -41.13 -31.25 5.08
C SER A 256 -42.31 -30.34 5.43
N VAL A 257 -42.05 -29.13 5.94
CA VAL A 257 -43.08 -28.12 6.26
C VAL A 257 -43.77 -27.59 4.98
N ARG A 258 -43.07 -27.61 3.84
CA ARG A 258 -43.63 -27.20 2.54
C ARG A 258 -44.45 -28.30 1.87
N ALA A 259 -44.11 -29.58 2.11
CA ALA A 259 -44.83 -30.74 1.58
C ALA A 259 -46.21 -30.96 2.24
N GLU A 260 -46.43 -30.40 3.42
CA GLU A 260 -47.67 -30.54 4.20
C GLU A 260 -48.82 -29.64 3.71
N GLN A 261 -48.59 -28.78 2.71
CA GLN A 261 -49.55 -27.76 2.25
C GLN A 261 -50.02 -27.90 0.78
N SER A 262 -49.60 -28.93 0.03
CA SER A 262 -49.99 -29.05 -1.40
C SER A 262 -50.08 -30.50 -1.93
N ARG A 263 -51.31 -30.99 -2.15
CA ARG A 263 -51.71 -32.24 -2.84
C ARG A 263 -53.23 -32.16 -3.09
N PRO A 264 -53.87 -32.77 -4.13
CA PRO A 264 -53.39 -33.62 -5.24
C PRO A 264 -53.34 -32.83 -6.60
N GLU A 265 -53.34 -33.37 -7.84
CA GLU A 265 -53.62 -34.71 -8.39
C GLU A 265 -53.01 -35.00 -9.80
N ALA A 266 -52.76 -36.30 -10.10
CA ALA A 266 -52.57 -36.97 -11.41
C ALA A 266 -51.41 -36.60 -12.39
N ALA A 267 -51.04 -37.56 -13.25
CA ALA A 267 -49.96 -37.54 -14.27
C ALA A 267 -50.41 -38.22 -15.60
N PRO A 268 -49.65 -38.12 -16.72
CA PRO A 268 -48.60 -39.11 -17.11
C PRO A 268 -47.39 -38.49 -17.91
N VAL A 269 -46.48 -39.23 -18.58
CA VAL A 269 -45.42 -40.18 -18.12
C VAL A 269 -44.34 -40.43 -19.24
N THR A 270 -43.07 -40.01 -19.00
CA THR A 270 -41.77 -40.55 -19.57
C THR A 270 -41.46 -40.56 -21.10
N PRO A 271 -40.20 -40.78 -21.57
CA PRO A 271 -38.88 -40.24 -21.12
C PRO A 271 -37.85 -39.90 -22.27
N GLU A 272 -36.64 -39.43 -21.86
CA GLU A 272 -35.28 -39.90 -22.29
C GLU A 272 -34.25 -38.94 -22.98
N SER A 273 -32.97 -39.25 -22.73
CA SER A 273 -31.67 -38.97 -23.41
C SER A 273 -31.11 -37.54 -23.66
N THR A 274 -30.28 -37.13 -22.70
CA THR A 274 -28.95 -36.48 -22.73
C THR A 274 -28.18 -36.10 -24.03
N GLU A 275 -27.45 -34.98 -23.88
CA GLU A 275 -25.98 -34.78 -24.12
C GLU A 275 -25.44 -33.74 -25.13
N LEU A 276 -24.16 -33.41 -24.93
CA LEU A 276 -23.41 -32.24 -25.41
C LEU A 276 -22.83 -32.42 -26.82
N ASN A 277 -22.22 -31.35 -27.37
CA ASN A 277 -21.23 -31.48 -28.44
C ASN A 277 -20.03 -30.55 -28.26
N VAL A 278 -18.89 -30.89 -28.86
CA VAL A 278 -17.55 -30.39 -28.57
C VAL A 278 -16.86 -29.88 -29.85
N GLY A 279 -16.07 -28.80 -29.75
CA GLY A 279 -15.27 -28.27 -30.87
C GLY A 279 -13.87 -28.90 -30.99
N THR A 280 -13.14 -28.62 -32.07
CA THR A 280 -11.73 -29.04 -32.25
C THR A 280 -10.93 -28.04 -33.10
N ALA A 281 -9.59 -28.13 -33.01
CA ALA A 281 -8.63 -27.25 -33.69
C ALA A 281 -7.37 -28.02 -34.17
N ARG A 282 -6.48 -27.36 -34.92
CA ARG A 282 -5.15 -27.86 -35.35
C ARG A 282 -4.13 -26.69 -35.33
N SER A 283 -2.99 -26.83 -34.64
CA SER A 283 -1.65 -27.26 -35.14
C SER A 283 -0.86 -26.16 -35.88
N PRO A 284 0.45 -25.95 -35.58
CA PRO A 284 1.52 -26.60 -36.38
C PRO A 284 2.79 -26.96 -35.55
N SER A 285 3.95 -27.15 -36.19
CA SER A 285 5.17 -27.76 -35.63
C SER A 285 6.50 -27.04 -35.95
N GLU A 286 7.40 -27.03 -34.95
CA GLU A 286 8.88 -27.02 -35.01
C GLU A 286 9.72 -25.86 -35.61
N ALA A 287 10.92 -25.71 -35.03
CA ALA A 287 12.06 -24.86 -35.42
C ALA A 287 13.35 -25.40 -34.74
N PRO A 288 14.59 -25.04 -35.17
CA PRO A 288 15.75 -25.24 -34.30
C PRO A 288 16.89 -24.18 -34.30
N ARG A 289 17.42 -23.95 -33.08
CA ARG A 289 18.85 -23.77 -32.70
C ARG A 289 19.64 -22.48 -33.02
N ILE A 290 19.68 -21.58 -32.02
CA ILE A 290 20.83 -21.20 -31.17
C ILE A 290 22.27 -21.27 -31.78
N SER A 291 23.02 -20.16 -31.62
CA SER A 291 24.45 -20.15 -31.30
C SER A 291 24.76 -19.04 -30.26
N SER A 292 26.00 -18.87 -29.80
CA SER A 292 26.34 -18.25 -28.49
C SER A 292 27.54 -17.27 -28.52
N ILE A 293 27.81 -16.67 -27.33
CA ILE A 293 29.04 -15.97 -26.84
C ILE A 293 28.83 -14.47 -26.52
N GLY A 294 29.37 -14.03 -25.37
CA GLY A 294 29.65 -12.61 -25.08
C GLY A 294 29.31 -12.14 -23.66
N PHE A 295 30.29 -12.11 -22.75
CA PHE A 295 30.26 -11.21 -21.59
C PHE A 295 30.75 -9.83 -22.03
N VAL A 296 30.02 -8.77 -21.71
CA VAL A 296 30.46 -7.37 -21.87
C VAL A 296 30.08 -6.60 -20.62
N ASP A 297 31.06 -5.93 -20.03
CA ASP A 297 30.87 -4.98 -18.93
C ASP A 297 30.45 -3.62 -19.51
N VAL A 298 29.42 -2.99 -18.95
CA VAL A 298 28.78 -1.79 -19.54
C VAL A 298 28.73 -0.66 -18.52
N GLY A 299 29.81 0.11 -18.48
CA GLY A 299 29.80 1.45 -17.90
C GLY A 299 28.98 2.41 -18.78
N PRO A 300 28.29 3.42 -18.19
CA PRO A 300 27.50 4.38 -18.96
C PRO A 300 28.40 5.28 -19.83
N SER A 301 27.98 5.50 -21.07
CA SER A 301 28.74 6.30 -22.04
C SER A 301 28.68 7.81 -21.78
N ARG A 302 29.63 8.50 -22.42
CA ARG A 302 29.98 9.92 -22.21
C ARG A 302 28.88 10.88 -22.69
N THR A 303 28.87 12.07 -22.08
CA THR A 303 28.07 13.22 -22.51
C THR A 303 28.45 13.73 -23.90
N GLU A 304 27.48 14.25 -24.65
CA GLU A 304 27.73 15.09 -25.83
C GLU A 304 28.03 16.53 -25.44
N HIS A 305 28.87 17.21 -26.23
CA HIS A 305 29.20 18.62 -26.03
C HIS A 305 28.21 19.54 -26.75
N VAL A 306 27.61 20.48 -26.02
CA VAL A 306 27.16 21.76 -26.57
C VAL A 306 27.95 22.86 -25.87
N ALA A 307 28.66 23.68 -26.65
CA ALA A 307 29.46 24.76 -26.13
C ALA A 307 29.24 26.04 -26.96
N GLN A 308 28.77 27.11 -26.32
CA GLN A 308 29.12 28.49 -26.64
C GLN A 308 28.57 29.53 -25.63
N GLY A 309 29.50 30.14 -24.88
CA GLY A 309 29.57 31.60 -24.72
C GLY A 309 28.60 32.35 -23.79
N SER A 310 28.95 32.46 -22.50
CA SER A 310 28.98 33.75 -21.78
C SER A 310 29.83 33.66 -20.50
N ALA A 311 30.18 34.81 -19.91
CA ALA A 311 31.14 34.97 -18.81
C ALA A 311 31.01 33.92 -17.67
N GLY A 312 32.11 33.21 -17.39
CA GLY A 312 32.11 32.08 -16.45
C GLY A 312 32.28 32.47 -14.98
N THR A 313 31.20 32.38 -14.23
CA THR A 313 31.24 31.82 -12.86
C THR A 313 31.35 30.30 -12.97
N ASN A 314 32.06 29.63 -12.05
CA ASN A 314 32.09 28.16 -12.07
C ASN A 314 30.74 27.62 -11.56
N LEU A 315 30.20 26.57 -12.17
CA LEU A 315 28.90 26.00 -11.78
C LEU A 315 28.94 25.32 -10.39
N ASP A 316 30.14 25.02 -9.90
CA ASP A 316 30.41 24.51 -8.55
C ASP A 316 30.55 25.64 -7.49
N ASP A 317 30.53 26.93 -7.86
CA ASP A 317 30.69 28.05 -6.92
C ASP A 317 29.42 28.30 -6.10
N LEU A 318 29.58 28.79 -4.86
CA LEU A 318 28.45 29.20 -4.03
C LEU A 318 27.89 30.57 -4.50
N PRO A 319 26.56 30.76 -4.46
CA PRO A 319 25.94 32.01 -4.91
C PRO A 319 26.22 33.18 -3.93
N PRO A 320 26.04 34.44 -4.36
CA PRO A 320 26.20 35.61 -3.48
C PRO A 320 25.34 35.50 -2.23
N ARG A 321 25.86 35.96 -1.08
CA ARG A 321 25.27 35.76 0.25
C ARG A 321 23.80 36.15 0.40
N ALA A 322 23.34 37.19 -0.29
CA ALA A 322 21.92 37.57 -0.33
C ALA A 322 21.03 36.54 -1.05
N ILE A 323 21.52 35.93 -2.12
CA ILE A 323 20.85 34.84 -2.85
C ILE A 323 20.87 33.56 -2.00
N GLY A 324 21.98 33.27 -1.32
CA GLY A 324 22.07 32.14 -0.40
C GLY A 324 21.05 32.21 0.74
N LEU A 325 20.85 33.39 1.33
CA LEU A 325 19.77 33.61 2.31
C LEU A 325 18.38 33.31 1.72
N ALA A 326 18.07 33.84 0.54
CA ALA A 326 16.80 33.57 -0.14
C ALA A 326 16.60 32.06 -0.46
N LEU A 327 17.67 31.33 -0.80
CA LEU A 327 17.63 29.88 -0.98
C LEU A 327 17.38 29.14 0.34
N LEU A 328 17.95 29.58 1.47
CA LEU A 328 17.62 29.03 2.79
C LEU A 328 16.16 29.29 3.19
N ASP A 329 15.60 30.46 2.82
CA ASP A 329 14.18 30.75 3.04
C ASP A 329 13.28 29.85 2.19
N ILE A 330 13.56 29.74 0.89
CA ILE A 330 12.85 28.83 -0.04
C ILE A 330 12.86 27.39 0.48
N TYR A 331 13.98 26.93 1.02
CA TYR A 331 14.09 25.63 1.68
C TYR A 331 13.10 25.48 2.83
N PHE A 332 13.15 26.36 3.84
CA PHE A 332 12.27 26.25 5.03
C PHE A 332 10.79 26.46 4.73
N GLU A 333 10.45 27.21 3.68
CA GLU A 333 9.06 27.41 3.24
C GLU A 333 8.44 26.21 2.51
N ARG A 334 9.24 25.41 1.77
CA ARG A 334 8.71 24.42 0.80
C ARG A 334 9.07 22.97 1.11
N LEU A 335 10.06 22.73 1.97
CA LEU A 335 10.42 21.38 2.40
C LEU A 335 9.70 21.05 3.72
N TYR A 336 8.72 20.14 3.66
CA TYR A 336 7.93 19.73 4.83
C TYR A 336 8.83 19.28 6.00
N ASN A 337 9.88 18.52 5.71
CA ASN A 337 10.86 17.95 6.63
C ASN A 337 12.04 18.88 6.99
N ALA A 338 12.07 20.14 6.53
CA ALA A 338 13.18 21.07 6.78
C ALA A 338 13.53 21.21 8.28
N THR A 339 12.51 21.25 9.13
CA THR A 339 12.64 21.39 10.59
C THR A 339 13.08 20.12 11.31
N LEU A 340 13.05 18.94 10.65
CA LEU A 340 13.69 17.72 11.17
C LEU A 340 15.20 17.77 10.99
N LEU A 341 15.66 18.27 9.84
CA LEU A 341 17.07 18.31 9.50
C LEU A 341 17.77 19.51 10.15
N PHE A 342 17.12 20.67 10.24
CA PHE A 342 17.77 21.92 10.64
C PHE A 342 16.90 22.78 11.57
N ASN A 343 17.52 23.37 12.60
CA ASN A 343 16.94 24.53 13.29
C ASN A 343 17.17 25.78 12.42
N ARG A 344 16.09 26.53 12.14
CA ARG A 344 16.11 27.68 11.23
C ARG A 344 17.03 28.80 11.70
N THR A 345 16.90 29.25 12.94
CA THR A 345 17.72 30.34 13.51
C THR A 345 19.20 29.98 13.44
N GLN A 346 19.57 28.79 13.93
CA GLN A 346 20.97 28.33 13.95
C GLN A 346 21.59 28.16 12.57
N LEU A 347 20.82 27.71 11.57
CA LEU A 347 21.32 27.57 10.21
C LEU A 347 21.60 28.93 9.57
N PHE A 348 20.75 29.93 9.82
CA PHE A 348 20.95 31.29 9.33
C PHE A 348 22.14 31.96 10.03
N GLU A 349 22.26 31.85 11.36
CA GLU A 349 23.42 32.33 12.13
C GLU A 349 24.72 31.69 11.60
N SER A 350 24.76 30.35 11.49
CA SER A 350 25.94 29.63 10.99
C SER A 350 26.30 29.97 9.53
N TYR A 351 25.31 30.31 8.70
CA TYR A 351 25.55 30.79 7.34
C TYR A 351 26.09 32.23 7.32
N LEU A 352 25.60 33.09 8.21
CA LEU A 352 26.09 34.46 8.36
C LEU A 352 27.52 34.50 8.94
N ASP A 353 27.88 33.55 9.80
CA ASP A 353 29.23 33.42 10.34
C ASP A 353 30.19 32.63 9.42
N GLY A 354 29.67 32.01 8.36
CA GLY A 354 30.46 31.24 7.40
C GLY A 354 30.99 29.90 7.93
N SER A 355 30.40 29.37 9.01
CA SER A 355 30.84 28.14 9.69
C SER A 355 30.29 26.84 9.08
N LEU A 356 29.37 26.94 8.10
CA LEU A 356 28.76 25.79 7.43
C LEU A 356 29.64 25.22 6.29
N PRO A 357 29.81 23.89 6.19
CA PRO A 357 30.59 23.28 5.11
C PRO A 357 30.02 23.55 3.70
N PRO A 358 30.87 23.75 2.67
CA PRO A 358 30.42 23.97 1.29
C PRO A 358 29.51 22.87 0.74
N TYR A 359 29.80 21.59 0.99
CA TYR A 359 28.95 20.47 0.57
C TYR A 359 27.52 20.57 1.13
N LEU A 360 27.37 21.01 2.39
CA LEU A 360 26.08 21.14 3.04
C LEU A 360 25.28 22.28 2.40
N LEU A 361 25.90 23.45 2.25
CA LEU A 361 25.30 24.60 1.58
C LEU A 361 24.86 24.27 0.15
N ARG A 362 25.74 23.66 -0.66
CA ARG A 362 25.41 23.22 -2.02
C ARG A 362 24.25 22.21 -2.04
N SER A 363 24.18 21.27 -1.10
CA SER A 363 23.07 20.30 -1.03
C SER A 363 21.72 20.95 -0.74
N ILE A 364 21.69 21.97 0.12
CA ILE A 364 20.48 22.75 0.45
C ILE A 364 20.10 23.65 -0.73
N PHE A 365 21.08 24.34 -1.34
CA PHE A 365 20.86 25.25 -2.46
C PHE A 365 20.40 24.51 -3.72
N ALA A 366 20.92 23.30 -4.01
CA ALA A 366 20.41 22.45 -5.07
C ALA A 366 18.94 22.06 -4.83
N LEU A 367 18.61 21.59 -3.62
CA LEU A 367 17.24 21.21 -3.27
C LEU A 367 16.26 22.41 -3.34
N SER A 368 16.75 23.62 -3.04
CA SER A 368 16.00 24.87 -3.17
C SER A 368 15.82 25.30 -4.62
N SER A 369 16.81 25.05 -5.50
CA SER A 369 16.77 25.47 -6.92
C SER A 369 15.69 24.74 -7.72
N LEU A 370 15.17 23.61 -7.23
CA LEU A 370 14.00 22.94 -7.80
C LEU A 370 12.80 23.88 -7.90
N PHE A 371 12.53 24.67 -6.86
CA PHE A 371 11.37 25.57 -6.78
C PHE A 371 11.54 26.84 -7.62
N LEU A 372 12.74 27.07 -8.16
CA LEU A 372 13.06 28.16 -9.09
C LEU A 372 12.83 27.77 -10.56
N ARG A 373 12.50 26.50 -10.83
CA ARG A 373 12.24 26.00 -12.18
C ARG A 373 10.96 26.62 -12.74
N LYS A 374 11.02 27.06 -14.01
CA LYS A 374 9.85 27.58 -14.74
C LYS A 374 8.76 26.52 -14.83
N LEU A 375 7.52 26.91 -14.51
CA LEU A 375 6.33 26.04 -14.58
C LEU A 375 6.20 25.37 -15.95
N ARG A 376 6.01 24.05 -15.95
CA ARG A 376 5.80 23.24 -17.16
C ARG A 376 4.42 23.49 -17.79
N HIS A 377 3.43 23.75 -16.95
CA HIS A 377 2.06 24.09 -17.31
C HIS A 377 1.47 24.99 -16.22
N GLN A 378 0.53 25.87 -16.58
CA GLN A 378 -0.20 26.70 -15.63
C GLN A 378 -1.71 26.54 -15.90
N PRO A 379 -2.45 25.84 -15.03
CA PRO A 379 -3.88 25.61 -15.23
C PRO A 379 -4.66 26.93 -15.25
N PRO A 380 -5.54 27.17 -16.26
CA PRO A 380 -6.29 28.43 -16.37
C PRO A 380 -7.12 28.76 -15.11
N ARG A 381 -7.63 27.73 -14.42
CA ARG A 381 -8.48 27.84 -13.22
C ARG A 381 -7.76 28.41 -12.00
N LEU A 382 -6.43 28.26 -11.91
CA LEU A 382 -5.63 28.69 -10.75
C LEU A 382 -5.05 30.10 -10.89
N GLY A 383 -5.09 30.68 -12.09
CA GLY A 383 -4.58 32.02 -12.37
C GLY A 383 -3.06 32.16 -12.18
N THR A 384 -2.58 33.40 -12.22
CA THR A 384 -1.15 33.76 -12.13
C THR A 384 -0.56 33.61 -10.72
N HIS A 385 -1.39 33.70 -9.67
CA HIS A 385 -0.98 33.71 -8.26
C HIS A 385 -0.84 32.30 -7.64
N ALA A 386 -1.02 31.24 -8.42
CA ALA A 386 -0.95 29.85 -7.99
C ALA A 386 0.40 29.43 -7.38
N VAL A 387 1.47 30.17 -7.70
CA VAL A 387 2.82 30.03 -7.15
C VAL A 387 3.37 31.43 -6.86
N SER A 388 4.12 31.59 -5.77
CA SER A 388 4.67 32.90 -5.36
C SER A 388 5.52 33.56 -6.46
N PRO A 389 5.17 34.79 -6.91
CA PRO A 389 5.85 35.43 -8.04
C PRO A 389 7.31 35.80 -7.73
N GLU A 390 7.67 35.93 -6.46
CA GLU A 390 9.02 36.21 -5.98
C GLU A 390 10.05 35.17 -6.43
N LEU A 391 9.63 33.90 -6.61
CA LEU A 391 10.49 32.82 -7.12
C LEU A 391 11.02 33.13 -8.53
N ALA A 392 10.27 33.88 -9.34
CA ALA A 392 10.69 34.25 -10.69
C ALA A 392 11.92 35.19 -10.69
N ALA A 393 12.13 35.96 -9.62
CA ALA A 393 13.31 36.84 -9.48
C ALA A 393 14.63 36.05 -9.35
N PHE A 394 14.55 34.78 -8.94
CA PHE A 394 15.71 33.90 -8.74
C PHE A 394 15.82 32.79 -9.80
N ALA A 395 14.94 32.77 -10.82
CA ALA A 395 14.85 31.67 -11.81
C ALA A 395 16.17 31.36 -12.55
N THR A 396 17.10 32.31 -12.64
CA THR A 396 18.44 32.10 -13.19
C THR A 396 19.29 31.09 -12.40
N TYR A 397 19.02 30.89 -11.12
CA TYR A 397 19.71 29.92 -10.27
C TYR A 397 19.14 28.50 -10.38
N ALA A 398 18.02 28.29 -11.08
CA ALA A 398 17.42 26.97 -11.25
C ALA A 398 18.39 25.96 -11.91
N SER A 399 19.16 26.42 -12.90
CA SER A 399 20.14 25.62 -13.67
C SER A 399 21.45 25.32 -12.93
N TYR A 400 21.71 25.94 -11.78
CA TYR A 400 22.90 25.67 -10.96
C TYR A 400 22.75 24.43 -10.08
N GLY A 401 21.51 23.96 -9.89
CA GLY A 401 21.19 22.82 -9.01
C GLY A 401 21.93 21.53 -9.38
N ASP A 402 22.05 21.22 -10.68
CA ASP A 402 22.75 20.02 -11.17
C ASP A 402 24.27 20.06 -10.93
N GLY A 403 24.88 21.25 -10.89
CA GLY A 403 26.27 21.43 -10.48
C GLY A 403 26.43 21.28 -8.97
N TRP A 404 25.63 22.04 -8.21
CA TRP A 404 25.65 22.02 -6.75
C TRP A 404 25.37 20.63 -6.15
N VAL A 405 24.39 19.88 -6.66
CA VAL A 405 24.06 18.54 -6.17
C VAL A 405 25.23 17.58 -6.36
N GLU A 406 25.92 17.64 -7.50
CA GLU A 406 26.98 16.68 -7.83
C GLU A 406 28.30 17.06 -7.13
N ALA A 407 28.61 18.35 -7.00
CA ALA A 407 29.70 18.82 -6.15
C ALA A 407 29.51 18.45 -4.68
N ALA A 408 28.31 18.68 -4.13
CA ALA A 408 27.94 18.27 -2.77
C ALA A 408 28.03 16.75 -2.58
N ARG A 409 27.57 15.96 -3.56
CA ARG A 409 27.64 14.49 -3.53
C ARG A 409 29.08 13.99 -3.47
N ARG A 410 29.97 14.54 -4.31
CA ARG A 410 31.41 14.19 -4.33
C ARG A 410 32.07 14.45 -2.97
N GLU A 411 31.81 15.59 -2.35
CA GLU A 411 32.38 15.95 -1.06
C GLU A 411 31.77 15.16 0.11
N ALA A 412 30.44 15.06 0.20
CA ALA A 412 29.75 14.40 1.33
C ALA A 412 30.00 12.89 1.38
N TRP A 413 30.11 12.21 0.23
CA TRP A 413 30.37 10.76 0.18
C TRP A 413 31.76 10.38 0.73
N LEU A 414 32.75 11.27 0.63
CA LEU A 414 34.09 11.04 1.17
C LEU A 414 34.14 11.07 2.72
N LEU A 415 33.05 11.48 3.37
CA LEU A 415 32.95 11.64 4.83
C LEU A 415 32.02 10.61 5.49
N THR A 416 31.53 9.60 4.74
CA THR A 416 30.63 8.57 5.29
C THR A 416 31.32 7.44 6.05
N ASP A 417 32.65 7.42 6.12
CA ASP A 417 33.40 6.56 7.04
C ASP A 417 33.26 7.04 8.50
N ARG A 418 33.05 8.36 8.69
CA ARG A 418 32.93 9.05 9.98
C ARG A 418 31.75 10.03 9.95
N PRO A 419 30.51 9.52 9.83
CA PRO A 419 29.34 10.35 9.56
C PRO A 419 29.10 11.38 10.67
N THR A 420 29.09 12.66 10.28
CA THR A 420 28.64 13.76 11.13
C THR A 420 27.16 14.05 10.90
N VAL A 421 26.54 14.83 11.79
CA VAL A 421 25.17 15.36 11.58
C VAL A 421 25.08 16.12 10.24
N GLN A 422 26.10 16.88 9.87
CA GLN A 422 26.17 17.63 8.61
C GLN A 422 26.26 16.71 7.38
N VAL A 423 26.94 15.58 7.48
CA VAL A 423 26.98 14.56 6.40
C VAL A 423 25.60 13.93 6.22
N VAL A 424 24.90 13.57 7.31
CA VAL A 424 23.53 13.03 7.24
C VAL A 424 22.54 14.05 6.67
N GLN A 425 22.60 15.30 7.15
CA GLN A 425 21.81 16.42 6.62
C GLN A 425 22.01 16.59 5.10
N ALA A 426 23.27 16.61 4.63
CA ALA A 426 23.58 16.73 3.22
C ALA A 426 23.06 15.54 2.40
N LEU A 427 23.31 14.30 2.84
CA LEU A 427 22.82 13.09 2.16
C LEU A 427 21.28 13.04 2.08
N SER A 428 20.59 13.56 3.10
CA SER A 428 19.12 13.67 3.11
C SER A 428 18.63 14.68 2.07
N CYS A 429 19.31 15.84 1.93
CA CYS A 429 19.02 16.80 0.87
C CYS A 429 19.33 16.25 -0.53
N LEU A 430 20.45 15.53 -0.70
CA LEU A 430 20.83 14.87 -1.95
C LEU A 430 19.85 13.78 -2.35
N ASN A 431 19.36 12.96 -1.41
CA ASN A 431 18.30 11.98 -1.64
C ASN A 431 17.05 12.67 -2.22
N LEU A 432 16.56 13.71 -1.54
CA LEU A 432 15.30 14.34 -1.90
C LEU A 432 15.39 15.12 -3.22
N TYR A 433 16.56 15.67 -3.57
CA TYR A 433 16.82 16.22 -4.90
C TYR A 433 16.66 15.16 -5.99
N TRP A 434 17.38 14.03 -5.89
CA TRP A 434 17.34 12.98 -6.91
C TRP A 434 15.97 12.26 -6.97
N PHE A 435 15.24 12.18 -5.85
CA PHE A 435 13.85 11.72 -5.82
C PHE A 435 12.90 12.68 -6.58
N ALA A 436 13.12 13.98 -6.45
CA ALA A 436 12.36 15.00 -7.16
C ALA A 436 12.65 14.98 -8.68
N THR A 437 13.90 14.79 -9.09
CA THR A 437 14.33 14.71 -10.51
C THR A 437 14.26 13.31 -11.12
N ARG A 438 13.74 12.32 -10.38
CA ARG A 438 13.50 10.92 -10.82
C ARG A 438 14.73 10.05 -11.03
N ASP A 439 15.93 10.46 -10.63
CA ASP A 439 17.08 9.53 -10.51
C ASP A 439 16.91 8.70 -9.23
N LEU A 440 16.03 7.69 -9.32
CA LEU A 440 15.63 6.88 -8.17
C LEU A 440 16.78 6.06 -7.58
N ASP A 441 17.80 5.71 -8.39
CA ASP A 441 18.96 4.95 -7.90
C ASP A 441 19.95 5.86 -7.16
N ARG A 442 20.24 7.09 -7.64
CA ARG A 442 20.96 8.08 -6.82
C ARG A 442 20.18 8.42 -5.55
N ALA A 443 18.86 8.61 -5.65
CA ALA A 443 18.02 8.90 -4.48
C ALA A 443 18.12 7.79 -3.43
N ARG A 444 17.96 6.53 -3.86
CA ARG A 444 18.09 5.31 -3.06
C ARG A 444 19.46 5.18 -2.39
N ILE A 445 20.55 5.36 -3.13
CA ILE A 445 21.90 5.24 -2.57
C ILE A 445 22.13 6.30 -1.48
N ASN A 446 21.74 7.57 -1.72
CA ASN A 446 21.85 8.62 -0.71
C ASN A 446 20.95 8.37 0.52
N ALA A 447 19.73 7.83 0.35
CA ALA A 447 18.88 7.44 1.48
C ALA A 447 19.50 6.35 2.34
N ILE A 448 20.03 5.29 1.72
CA ILE A 448 20.69 4.18 2.43
C ILE A 448 21.94 4.68 3.18
N MET A 449 22.76 5.52 2.53
CA MET A 449 23.94 6.12 3.16
C MET A 449 23.56 7.06 4.31
N ALA A 450 22.50 7.88 4.16
CA ALA A 450 21.99 8.75 5.23
C ALA A 450 21.45 7.94 6.42
N TYR A 451 20.64 6.91 6.16
CA TYR A 451 20.05 6.06 7.21
C TYR A 451 21.09 5.21 7.94
N ALA A 452 22.00 4.56 7.22
CA ALA A 452 23.11 3.83 7.83
C ALA A 452 23.97 4.77 8.70
N SER A 453 24.27 5.97 8.21
CA SER A 453 24.98 7.01 8.96
C SER A 453 24.22 7.43 10.22
N ALA A 454 22.91 7.71 10.12
CA ALA A 454 22.06 8.11 11.25
C ALA A 454 21.97 7.02 12.33
N THR A 455 21.86 5.75 11.95
CA THR A 455 21.84 4.63 12.92
C THR A 455 23.17 4.40 13.64
N THR A 456 24.31 4.94 13.16
CA THR A 456 25.55 4.96 13.96
C THR A 456 25.46 5.84 15.20
N PHE A 457 24.49 6.78 15.27
CA PHE A 457 24.26 7.63 16.44
C PHE A 457 23.65 6.88 17.65
N ARG A 458 23.56 5.53 17.57
CA ARG A 458 23.03 4.48 18.48
C ARG A 458 22.96 4.74 19.99
N SER A 459 23.69 5.68 20.55
CA SER A 459 23.51 6.21 21.91
C SER A 459 22.47 7.36 21.96
N LEU A 460 21.32 7.20 21.28
CA LEU A 460 20.26 8.22 21.24
C LEU A 460 19.45 8.32 22.56
N ASN A 461 19.73 7.45 23.54
CA ASN A 461 19.10 7.44 24.85
C ASN A 461 19.64 8.54 25.76
N LEU A 462 18.74 9.17 26.51
CA LEU A 462 19.04 10.09 27.63
C LEU A 462 19.45 9.33 28.90
N SER A 463 20.34 8.33 28.78
CA SER A 463 20.70 7.40 29.87
C SER A 463 21.98 7.79 30.61
N ASP A 464 22.16 9.07 30.94
CA ASP A 464 23.32 9.53 31.70
C ASP A 464 22.97 10.75 32.57
N ASN A 465 23.18 10.63 33.88
CA ASN A 465 22.68 11.52 34.93
C ASN A 465 23.53 12.81 35.13
N GLY A 466 24.32 13.19 34.13
CA GLY A 466 25.12 14.42 34.15
C GLY A 466 24.32 15.65 33.75
N THR A 467 24.60 16.80 34.38
CA THR A 467 24.14 18.12 33.91
C THR A 467 24.78 18.44 32.55
N ARG A 468 24.01 18.32 31.48
CA ARG A 468 24.45 18.59 30.10
C ARG A 468 24.35 20.08 29.76
N THR A 469 25.22 20.53 28.85
CA THR A 469 25.17 21.88 28.30
C THR A 469 24.03 22.04 27.27
N LYS A 470 23.64 23.29 27.01
CA LYS A 470 22.64 23.65 25.99
C LYS A 470 23.02 23.11 24.60
N ASP A 471 24.29 23.16 24.26
CA ASP A 471 24.79 22.78 22.92
C ASP A 471 24.80 21.26 22.72
N GLU A 472 25.06 20.49 23.79
CA GLU A 472 24.94 19.03 23.79
C GLU A 472 23.48 18.58 23.62
N LEU A 473 22.53 19.22 24.32
CA LEU A 473 21.10 18.94 24.16
C LEU A 473 20.63 19.23 22.72
N GLN A 474 21.05 20.36 22.15
CA GLN A 474 20.77 20.69 20.75
C GLN A 474 21.45 19.75 19.75
N LEU A 475 22.64 19.23 20.05
CA LEU A 475 23.30 18.21 19.23
C LEU A 475 22.55 16.87 19.29
N VAL A 476 21.95 16.52 20.44
CA VAL A 476 21.09 15.34 20.59
C VAL A 476 19.80 15.49 19.78
N GLU A 477 19.06 16.59 19.92
CA GLU A 477 17.82 16.83 19.14
C GLU A 477 18.09 16.84 17.63
N ARG A 478 19.20 17.45 17.17
CA ARG A 478 19.59 17.40 15.74
C ARG A 478 19.91 15.98 15.25
N LYS A 479 20.40 15.08 16.12
CA LYS A 479 20.58 13.65 15.79
C LYS A 479 19.24 12.91 15.73
N HIS A 480 18.31 13.17 16.66
CA HIS A 480 16.96 12.62 16.63
C HIS A 480 16.20 13.06 15.37
N GLY A 481 16.23 14.35 15.03
CA GLY A 481 15.63 14.90 13.81
C GLY A 481 16.22 14.31 12.52
N CYS A 482 17.55 14.15 12.45
CA CYS A 482 18.21 13.45 11.34
C CYS A 482 17.79 11.97 11.24
N PHE A 483 17.67 11.27 12.37
CA PHE A 483 17.14 9.90 12.40
C PHE A 483 15.71 9.84 11.85
N TRP A 484 14.79 10.68 12.34
CA TRP A 484 13.40 10.69 11.88
C TRP A 484 13.27 11.04 10.40
N ALA A 485 14.04 12.01 9.89
CA ALA A 485 14.05 12.35 8.46
C ALA A 485 14.53 11.19 7.58
N CYS A 486 15.59 10.47 7.99
CA CYS A 486 16.08 9.30 7.27
C CYS A 486 15.09 8.12 7.39
N TRP A 487 14.57 7.86 8.59
CA TRP A 487 13.62 6.78 8.86
C TRP A 487 12.32 6.95 8.05
N SER A 488 11.71 8.14 8.05
CA SER A 488 10.52 8.39 7.25
C SER A 488 10.78 8.22 5.75
N THR A 489 11.97 8.61 5.27
CA THR A 489 12.39 8.39 3.87
C THR A 489 12.48 6.90 3.55
N MET A 490 13.04 6.08 4.44
CA MET A 490 13.13 4.62 4.26
C MET A 490 11.73 3.97 4.28
N CYS A 491 10.83 4.40 5.18
CA CYS A 491 9.45 3.94 5.23
C CYS A 491 8.63 4.32 3.99
N ILE A 492 8.84 5.52 3.42
CA ILE A 492 8.21 5.96 2.17
C ILE A 492 8.78 5.20 0.95
N SER A 493 10.04 4.77 1.01
CA SER A 493 10.74 4.13 -0.12
C SER A 493 10.61 2.60 -0.16
N SER A 494 10.11 1.95 0.90
CA SER A 494 10.02 0.49 1.09
C SER A 494 11.29 -0.32 0.78
N PHE A 495 12.47 0.31 0.78
CA PHE A 495 13.71 -0.29 0.25
C PHE A 495 14.95 0.06 1.11
N PRO A 496 15.83 -0.91 1.41
CA PRO A 496 15.69 -2.34 1.14
C PRO A 496 14.59 -3.02 1.97
N GLU A 497 13.92 -4.02 1.39
CA GLU A 497 12.82 -4.80 2.00
C GLU A 497 13.19 -5.41 3.38
N ALA A 498 14.48 -5.64 3.63
CA ALA A 498 15.00 -6.12 4.90
C ALA A 498 14.83 -5.12 6.05
N TYR A 499 14.96 -3.81 5.79
CA TYR A 499 14.76 -2.77 6.80
C TYR A 499 13.27 -2.50 7.03
N ALA A 500 12.47 -2.44 5.96
CA ALA A 500 11.04 -2.14 6.03
C ALA A 500 10.25 -3.05 7.01
N LYS A 501 10.66 -4.31 7.16
CA LYS A 501 10.02 -5.31 8.04
C LYS A 501 10.20 -5.02 9.54
N ASN A 502 11.31 -4.38 9.93
CA ASN A 502 11.70 -4.16 11.32
C ASN A 502 11.91 -2.67 11.65
N ALA A 503 11.66 -1.74 10.71
CA ALA A 503 11.92 -0.31 10.89
C ALA A 503 11.25 0.31 12.13
N TRP A 504 10.12 -0.23 12.58
CA TRP A 504 9.43 0.20 13.81
C TRP A 504 10.18 -0.21 15.09
N GLU A 505 10.97 -1.30 15.06
CA GLU A 505 11.84 -1.74 16.17
C GLU A 505 13.05 -0.81 16.34
N GLU A 506 13.53 -0.19 15.25
CA GLU A 506 14.64 0.77 15.29
C GLU A 506 14.20 2.18 15.70
N ALA A 507 12.90 2.50 15.58
CA ALA A 507 12.33 3.81 15.93
C ALA A 507 11.55 3.84 17.24
N CYS A 508 11.24 2.69 17.84
CA CYS A 508 10.61 2.67 19.16
C CYS A 508 11.57 3.20 20.25
N ASN A 509 11.03 3.88 21.24
CA ASN A 509 11.76 4.58 22.32
C ASN A 509 12.68 5.74 21.86
N VAL A 510 12.73 6.07 20.57
CA VAL A 510 13.38 7.30 20.09
C VAL A 510 12.49 8.51 20.41
N PRO A 511 13.03 9.59 21.03
CA PRO A 511 12.28 10.83 21.25
C PRO A 511 11.78 11.45 19.93
N LEU A 512 10.51 11.83 19.91
CA LEU A 512 9.84 12.47 18.78
C LEU A 512 10.25 13.94 18.60
N PRO A 513 10.26 14.47 17.35
CA PRO A 513 10.76 15.82 17.06
C PRO A 513 10.01 16.93 17.81
N VAL A 514 10.74 17.74 18.57
CA VAL A 514 10.16 18.87 19.32
C VAL A 514 9.88 20.05 18.39
N ALA A 515 8.96 20.94 18.78
CA ALA A 515 8.73 22.18 18.06
C ALA A 515 9.99 23.08 18.12
N SER A 516 10.38 23.69 17.00
CA SER A 516 11.68 24.34 16.82
C SER A 516 11.89 25.63 17.64
N ASP A 517 10.80 26.13 18.24
CA ASP A 517 10.69 27.25 19.18
C ASP A 517 10.71 26.78 20.65
N GLY A 518 10.14 25.61 20.95
CA GLY A 518 9.92 25.12 22.33
C GLY A 518 11.07 24.35 22.99
N PHE A 519 12.12 23.93 22.28
CA PHE A 519 13.07 22.94 22.82
C PHE A 519 13.93 23.45 23.99
N VAL A 520 14.26 24.74 24.09
CA VAL A 520 15.02 25.32 25.21
C VAL A 520 14.53 26.73 25.57
N SER A 521 13.47 26.81 26.37
CA SER A 521 13.15 27.99 27.20
C SER A 521 13.64 27.77 28.63
N ASP A 522 14.47 28.69 29.14
CA ASP A 522 14.94 28.76 30.54
C ASP A 522 15.45 27.46 31.19
N GLY A 523 16.03 26.57 30.38
CA GLY A 523 16.75 25.37 30.84
C GLY A 523 15.88 24.10 30.97
N ASN A 524 14.55 24.23 30.88
CA ASN A 524 13.66 23.06 30.87
C ASN A 524 13.64 22.41 29.47
N VAL A 525 13.70 21.09 29.44
CA VAL A 525 13.50 20.29 28.22
C VAL A 525 12.00 20.05 28.06
N ALA A 526 11.42 20.65 27.02
CA ALA A 526 10.00 20.50 26.68
C ALA A 526 9.59 19.03 26.60
N ARG A 527 8.32 18.74 26.90
CA ARG A 527 7.78 17.37 27.05
C ARG A 527 7.98 16.50 25.80
N GLN A 528 9.10 15.79 25.74
CA GLN A 528 9.36 14.81 24.69
C GLN A 528 8.43 13.60 24.84
N TYR A 529 7.94 13.12 23.70
CA TYR A 529 7.20 11.87 23.57
C TYR A 529 8.07 10.83 22.86
N HIS A 530 7.78 9.55 23.00
CA HIS A 530 8.36 8.48 22.20
C HIS A 530 7.26 7.51 21.76
N MET A 531 7.57 6.65 20.78
CA MET A 531 6.67 5.57 20.37
C MET A 531 7.07 4.26 21.07
N THR A 532 6.14 3.59 21.76
CA THR A 532 6.40 2.30 22.40
C THR A 532 6.58 1.17 21.37
N ALA A 533 6.90 -0.05 21.83
CA ALA A 533 6.90 -1.24 21.00
C ALA A 533 5.51 -1.55 20.38
N GLU A 534 4.43 -1.18 21.06
CA GLU A 534 3.05 -1.23 20.54
C GLU A 534 2.68 -0.01 19.67
N TRP A 535 3.66 0.85 19.35
CA TRP A 535 3.52 2.11 18.61
C TRP A 535 2.52 3.10 19.22
N LYS A 536 2.50 3.21 20.54
CA LYS A 536 1.72 4.22 21.26
C LYS A 536 2.58 5.42 21.66
N PRO A 537 2.05 6.66 21.65
CA PRO A 537 2.78 7.81 22.14
C PRO A 537 2.80 7.83 23.68
N GLU A 538 3.98 7.70 24.28
CA GLU A 538 4.19 7.86 25.73
C GLU A 538 5.13 9.04 26.02
N ALA A 539 4.83 9.78 27.09
CA ALA A 539 5.61 10.96 27.47
C ALA A 539 6.82 10.57 28.33
N LEU A 540 7.97 11.20 28.09
CA LEU A 540 9.21 10.94 28.83
C LEU A 540 9.29 11.75 30.15
N ASN A 541 8.63 12.91 30.21
CA ASN A 541 8.63 13.83 31.36
C ASN A 541 7.20 14.14 31.84
N GLU A 542 7.06 14.58 33.09
CA GLU A 542 5.76 14.91 33.75
C GLU A 542 5.31 16.37 33.58
N GLU A 543 6.16 17.25 33.03
CA GLU A 543 5.87 18.70 32.91
C GLU A 543 4.66 19.04 32.00
N PRO A 544 4.02 20.22 32.21
CA PRO A 544 2.78 20.59 31.52
C PRO A 544 2.91 20.67 29.99
N ASN A 545 1.82 20.34 29.29
CA ASN A 545 1.80 20.11 27.85
C ASN A 545 2.13 21.36 27.00
N PRO A 546 3.26 21.40 26.28
CA PRO A 546 3.27 22.04 24.96
C PRO A 546 2.42 21.20 23.97
N PRO A 547 1.85 21.81 22.91
CA PRO A 547 1.25 21.04 21.82
C PRO A 547 2.31 20.21 21.08
N SER A 548 1.94 19.02 20.57
CA SER A 548 2.87 18.22 19.76
C SER A 548 3.19 18.94 18.44
N SER A 549 4.44 18.81 17.98
CA SER A 549 4.85 19.44 16.72
C SER A 549 4.16 18.76 15.54
N ILE A 550 3.92 19.49 14.44
CA ILE A 550 3.33 18.93 13.21
C ILE A 550 4.18 17.75 12.70
N MET A 551 5.50 17.79 12.91
CA MET A 551 6.41 16.71 12.54
C MET A 551 6.35 15.51 13.50
N ALA A 552 6.11 15.72 14.80
CA ALA A 552 5.87 14.61 15.74
C ALA A 552 4.59 13.86 15.37
N GLU A 553 3.49 14.57 15.08
CA GLU A 553 2.26 13.94 14.58
C GLU A 553 2.46 13.22 13.25
N HIS A 554 3.29 13.79 12.35
CA HIS A 554 3.65 13.15 11.08
C HIS A 554 4.38 11.82 11.33
N MET A 555 5.36 11.77 12.25
CA MET A 555 6.03 10.52 12.62
C MET A 555 5.11 9.51 13.31
N LYS A 556 4.17 9.96 14.15
CA LYS A 556 3.15 9.09 14.77
C LYS A 556 2.30 8.41 13.69
N LEU A 557 1.76 9.18 12.73
CA LEU A 557 0.90 8.69 11.65
C LEU A 557 1.56 7.70 10.69
N MET A 558 2.88 7.72 10.53
CA MET A 558 3.62 6.74 9.72
C MET A 558 3.42 5.29 10.21
N GLY A 559 3.07 5.09 11.49
CA GLY A 559 2.62 3.80 12.02
C GLY A 559 1.17 3.49 11.66
N VAL A 560 0.90 3.28 10.36
CA VAL A 560 -0.41 3.15 9.70
C VAL A 560 -1.51 2.46 10.54
N CYS A 561 -1.17 1.37 11.24
CA CYS A 561 -2.10 0.58 12.06
C CYS A 561 -2.82 1.35 13.18
N LEU A 562 -2.25 2.42 13.71
CA LEU A 562 -2.83 3.25 14.78
C LEU A 562 -3.16 4.69 14.32
N ALA A 563 -3.03 4.98 13.02
CA ALA A 563 -3.25 6.32 12.47
C ALA A 563 -4.65 6.89 12.77
N LYS A 564 -5.67 6.04 12.95
CA LYS A 564 -7.02 6.47 13.37
C LYS A 564 -7.06 6.94 14.83
N ASP A 565 -6.55 6.14 15.75
CA ASP A 565 -6.55 6.45 17.19
C ASP A 565 -5.70 7.70 17.48
N ILE A 566 -4.63 7.91 16.70
CA ILE A 566 -3.80 9.13 16.71
C ILE A 566 -4.59 10.34 16.20
N TYR A 567 -5.24 10.24 15.04
CA TYR A 567 -5.99 11.34 14.43
C TYR A 567 -7.23 11.75 15.24
N GLN A 568 -7.87 10.81 15.94
CA GLN A 568 -9.01 11.07 16.83
C GLN A 568 -8.58 11.52 18.24
N SER A 569 -7.29 11.74 18.48
CA SER A 569 -6.80 12.35 19.72
C SER A 569 -7.18 13.83 19.80
N SER A 570 -7.61 14.28 20.97
CA SER A 570 -7.82 15.71 21.27
C SER A 570 -6.53 16.55 21.25
N GLN A 571 -5.37 15.92 21.10
CA GLN A 571 -4.07 16.56 20.92
C GLN A 571 -3.68 16.74 19.43
N PHE A 572 -4.41 16.11 18.50
CA PHE A 572 -4.11 16.20 17.07
C PHE A 572 -4.46 17.61 16.55
N PRO A 573 -3.58 18.29 15.80
CA PRO A 573 -3.82 19.66 15.37
C PRO A 573 -4.96 19.70 14.32
N PRO A 574 -6.01 20.51 14.52
CA PRO A 574 -7.11 20.59 13.57
C PRO A 574 -6.71 21.36 12.31
N TYR A 575 -7.28 20.95 11.16
CA TYR A 575 -7.16 21.69 9.91
C TYR A 575 -7.96 23.00 10.00
N VAL A 576 -7.31 24.13 9.71
CA VAL A 576 -7.91 25.47 9.92
C VAL A 576 -8.77 25.84 8.71
N THR A 577 -10.09 25.70 8.87
CA THR A 577 -11.09 26.04 7.83
C THR A 577 -11.34 27.55 7.70
N GLY A 578 -11.20 28.34 8.76
CA GLY A 578 -11.41 29.80 8.76
C GLY A 578 -10.19 30.66 8.36
N ASN A 579 -10.39 31.99 8.32
CA ASN A 579 -9.34 32.98 8.03
C ASN A 579 -8.36 33.24 9.20
N GLU A 580 -8.60 32.65 10.38
CA GLU A 580 -7.82 32.86 11.60
C GLU A 580 -6.42 32.20 11.56
N GLY A 581 -6.03 31.59 10.44
CA GLY A 581 -4.78 30.84 10.25
C GLY A 581 -3.50 31.67 10.14
N THR A 582 -3.53 32.99 10.38
CA THR A 582 -2.39 33.91 10.22
C THR A 582 -1.27 33.64 11.24
N GLY A 583 -0.43 32.64 10.93
CA GLY A 583 0.69 32.21 11.77
C GLY A 583 0.92 30.70 11.81
N ARG A 584 -0.01 29.87 11.31
CA ARG A 584 0.19 28.42 11.16
C ARG A 584 0.54 28.06 9.71
N ASP A 585 1.42 27.07 9.56
CA ASP A 585 1.79 26.55 8.25
C ASP A 585 0.69 25.64 7.69
N ILE A 586 -0.21 26.24 6.89
CA ILE A 586 -1.35 25.56 6.26
C ILE A 586 -0.87 24.46 5.31
N ALA A 587 0.30 24.61 4.67
CA ALA A 587 0.85 23.60 3.75
C ALA A 587 1.34 22.35 4.50
N ARG A 588 2.06 22.53 5.62
CA ARG A 588 2.46 21.42 6.50
C ARG A 588 1.26 20.77 7.19
N LEU A 589 0.24 21.53 7.59
CA LEU A 589 -1.02 20.98 8.12
C LEU A 589 -1.75 20.15 7.05
N LEU A 590 -1.95 20.68 5.84
CA LEU A 590 -2.52 19.93 4.72
C LEU A 590 -1.71 18.65 4.44
N GLY A 591 -0.38 18.73 4.51
CA GLY A 591 0.52 17.57 4.46
C GLY A 591 0.25 16.51 5.53
N LEU A 592 -0.09 16.92 6.76
CA LEU A 592 -0.42 16.01 7.86
C LEU A 592 -1.78 15.33 7.66
N HIS A 593 -2.83 16.08 7.32
CA HIS A 593 -4.16 15.53 7.06
C HIS A 593 -4.19 14.64 5.80
N SER A 594 -3.43 15.01 4.75
CA SER A 594 -3.27 14.19 3.54
C SER A 594 -2.60 12.84 3.83
N LEU A 595 -1.60 12.82 4.74
CA LEU A 595 -0.97 11.57 5.19
C LEU A 595 -1.99 10.68 5.90
N TYR A 596 -2.82 11.23 6.79
CA TYR A 596 -3.86 10.46 7.47
C TYR A 596 -4.86 9.81 6.50
N HIS A 597 -5.40 10.58 5.55
CA HIS A 597 -6.34 10.03 4.57
C HIS A 597 -5.69 8.97 3.67
N LEU A 598 -4.44 9.18 3.26
CA LEU A 598 -3.66 8.18 2.54
C LEU A 598 -3.51 6.89 3.38
N CYS A 599 -3.12 6.99 4.66
CA CYS A 599 -3.02 5.83 5.56
C CYS A 599 -4.33 5.05 5.68
N GLN A 600 -5.49 5.71 5.82
CA GLN A 600 -6.79 5.02 5.88
C GLN A 600 -7.16 4.35 4.55
N ILE A 601 -6.93 5.02 3.41
CA ILE A 601 -7.14 4.45 2.08
C ILE A 601 -6.27 3.20 1.88
N VAL A 602 -4.97 3.30 2.20
CA VAL A 602 -3.98 2.23 2.03
C VAL A 602 -4.29 1.02 2.92
N LEU A 603 -4.66 1.25 4.18
CA LEU A 603 -5.01 0.18 5.13
C LEU A 603 -6.23 -0.64 4.68
N LEU A 604 -7.21 0.02 4.07
CA LEU A 604 -8.50 -0.60 3.70
C LEU A 604 -8.54 -1.11 2.26
N CYS A 605 -7.78 -0.53 1.33
CA CYS A 605 -7.83 -0.88 -0.09
C CYS A 605 -7.62 -2.39 -0.38
N PRO A 606 -6.67 -3.11 0.26
CA PRO A 606 -6.51 -4.57 0.10
C PRO A 606 -7.71 -5.40 0.59
N LEU A 607 -8.60 -4.82 1.40
CA LEU A 607 -9.80 -5.49 1.92
C LEU A 607 -11.02 -5.34 1.01
N VAL A 608 -10.90 -4.60 -0.10
CA VAL A 608 -11.96 -4.37 -1.08
C VAL A 608 -11.74 -5.22 -2.33
N SER A 609 -12.70 -6.08 -2.66
CA SER A 609 -12.66 -6.96 -3.85
C SER A 609 -12.61 -6.16 -5.17
N LEU A 610 -13.32 -5.02 -5.22
CA LEU A 610 -13.29 -4.05 -6.33
C LEU A 610 -11.87 -3.55 -6.65
N PHE A 611 -11.11 -3.12 -5.64
CA PHE A 611 -9.76 -2.53 -5.81
C PHE A 611 -8.64 -3.58 -5.89
N SER A 612 -8.96 -4.86 -5.62
CA SER A 612 -8.02 -5.99 -5.74
C SER A 612 -8.28 -6.90 -6.95
N GLY A 613 -9.20 -6.51 -7.85
CA GLY A 613 -9.47 -7.19 -9.13
C GLY A 613 -10.14 -8.56 -9.01
N ARG A 614 -10.72 -8.86 -7.84
CA ARG A 614 -11.33 -10.16 -7.55
C ARG A 614 -12.84 -10.09 -7.77
N ARG A 615 -13.32 -10.71 -8.86
CA ARG A 615 -14.75 -10.95 -9.05
C ARG A 615 -15.27 -11.98 -8.04
N GLY A 616 -16.32 -11.63 -7.32
CA GLY A 616 -17.00 -12.47 -6.33
C GLY A 616 -16.68 -12.11 -4.88
N ILE A 617 -17.68 -12.29 -4.01
CA ILE A 617 -17.72 -11.86 -2.60
C ILE A 617 -17.81 -10.33 -2.45
N THR A 618 -19.03 -9.83 -2.57
CA THR A 618 -19.51 -8.57 -1.99
C THR A 618 -20.13 -8.88 -0.63
N GLY A 619 -19.33 -8.77 0.44
CA GLY A 619 -19.85 -8.81 1.81
C GLY A 619 -20.18 -7.41 2.32
N GLU A 620 -21.08 -7.30 3.27
CA GLU A 620 -21.44 -6.05 3.98
C GLU A 620 -20.19 -5.28 4.47
N GLY A 621 -19.24 -5.97 5.10
CA GLY A 621 -17.96 -5.38 5.51
C GLY A 621 -17.10 -4.88 4.34
N THR A 622 -17.16 -5.53 3.18
CA THR A 622 -16.48 -5.08 1.95
C THR A 622 -17.09 -3.78 1.41
N GLN A 623 -18.41 -3.66 1.48
CA GLN A 623 -19.14 -2.44 1.11
C GLN A 623 -18.81 -1.29 2.09
N ASN A 624 -18.78 -1.56 3.40
CA ASN A 624 -18.40 -0.57 4.42
C ASN A 624 -16.94 -0.08 4.23
N HIS A 625 -15.98 -0.98 3.95
CA HIS A 625 -14.61 -0.57 3.61
C HIS A 625 -14.56 0.30 2.34
N ALA A 626 -15.31 -0.05 1.28
CA ALA A 626 -15.37 0.74 0.06
C ALA A 626 -15.98 2.14 0.29
N GLN A 627 -17.06 2.23 1.08
CA GLN A 627 -17.65 3.50 1.50
C GLN A 627 -16.68 4.35 2.34
N THR A 628 -15.93 3.73 3.26
CA THR A 628 -14.93 4.42 4.10
C THR A 628 -13.77 4.98 3.26
N ILE A 629 -13.24 4.20 2.30
CA ILE A 629 -12.23 4.66 1.34
C ILE A 629 -12.77 5.81 0.49
N THR A 630 -14.01 5.70 0.02
CA THR A 630 -14.69 6.75 -0.77
C THR A 630 -14.80 8.06 0.02
N LYS A 631 -15.22 7.99 1.29
CA LYS A 631 -15.27 9.16 2.19
C LYS A 631 -13.89 9.81 2.31
N HIS A 632 -12.83 9.05 2.59
CA HIS A 632 -11.47 9.63 2.70
C HIS A 632 -10.94 10.23 1.39
N ALA A 633 -11.25 9.63 0.24
CA ALA A 633 -10.90 10.19 -1.06
C ALA A 633 -11.61 11.52 -1.35
N ILE A 634 -12.89 11.64 -0.96
CA ILE A 634 -13.66 12.89 -1.05
C ILE A 634 -13.10 13.96 -0.09
N HIS A 635 -12.79 13.60 1.16
CA HIS A 635 -12.18 14.52 2.14
C HIS A 635 -10.85 15.08 1.63
N GLN A 636 -9.98 14.26 1.03
CA GLN A 636 -8.76 14.73 0.39
C GLN A 636 -9.05 15.78 -0.70
N GLY A 637 -10.09 15.57 -1.52
CA GLY A 637 -10.53 16.55 -2.51
C GLY A 637 -10.94 17.88 -1.89
N HIS A 638 -11.77 17.88 -0.84
CA HIS A 638 -12.19 19.12 -0.17
C HIS A 638 -11.01 19.86 0.49
N LEU A 639 -10.03 19.14 1.05
CA LEU A 639 -8.82 19.75 1.60
C LEU A 639 -7.99 20.48 0.52
N ILE A 640 -7.88 19.90 -0.69
CA ILE A 640 -7.22 20.59 -1.82
C ILE A 640 -8.05 21.81 -2.29
N ARG A 641 -9.37 21.67 -2.39
CA ARG A 641 -10.27 22.76 -2.81
C ARG A 641 -10.24 23.95 -1.86
N ASP A 642 -10.20 23.70 -0.55
CA ASP A 642 -10.04 24.74 0.48
C ASP A 642 -8.70 25.49 0.34
N TYR A 643 -7.60 24.75 0.12
CA TYR A 643 -6.26 25.34 -0.08
C TYR A 643 -6.20 26.25 -1.32
N ILE A 644 -6.84 25.82 -2.42
CA ILE A 644 -7.00 26.63 -3.65
C ILE A 644 -7.89 27.85 -3.39
N ALA A 645 -9.03 27.68 -2.72
CA ALA A 645 -9.96 28.77 -2.42
C ALA A 645 -9.30 29.87 -1.55
N LYS A 646 -8.42 29.47 -0.63
CA LYS A 646 -7.57 30.37 0.18
C LYS A 646 -6.37 30.96 -0.58
N LYS A 647 -6.26 30.71 -1.90
CA LYS A 647 -5.21 31.25 -2.80
C LYS A 647 -3.79 31.03 -2.27
N GLN A 648 -3.54 29.87 -1.66
CA GLN A 648 -2.25 29.54 -1.06
C GLN A 648 -1.22 29.11 -2.12
N ASP A 649 0.07 29.35 -1.86
CA ASP A 649 1.17 29.03 -2.77
C ASP A 649 1.36 27.51 -2.91
N ILE A 650 0.91 26.95 -4.04
CA ILE A 650 0.93 25.51 -4.31
C ILE A 650 2.35 24.95 -4.34
N SER A 651 3.39 25.78 -4.56
CA SER A 651 4.78 25.33 -4.48
C SER A 651 5.24 24.94 -3.06
N LYS A 652 4.45 25.27 -2.02
CA LYS A 652 4.67 24.82 -0.64
C LYS A 652 4.10 23.43 -0.33
N LEU A 653 3.33 22.83 -1.24
CA LEU A 653 2.82 21.47 -1.08
C LEU A 653 3.91 20.42 -1.39
N SER A 654 3.98 19.40 -0.54
CA SER A 654 4.93 18.30 -0.70
C SER A 654 4.47 17.28 -1.77
N SER A 655 5.44 16.50 -2.25
CA SER A 655 5.22 15.35 -3.14
C SER A 655 4.14 14.40 -2.62
N HIS A 656 4.07 14.15 -1.31
CA HIS A 656 3.09 13.22 -0.73
C HIS A 656 1.66 13.78 -0.68
N VAL A 657 1.46 15.11 -0.67
CA VAL A 657 0.13 15.72 -0.90
C VAL A 657 -0.29 15.47 -2.34
N GLY A 658 0.61 15.66 -3.30
CA GLY A 658 0.38 15.30 -4.71
C GLY A 658 0.00 13.82 -4.86
N PHE A 659 0.73 12.91 -4.20
CA PHE A 659 0.45 11.47 -4.24
C PHE A 659 -0.91 11.10 -3.59
N ALA A 660 -1.23 11.66 -2.42
CA ALA A 660 -2.51 11.44 -1.75
C ALA A 660 -3.70 11.92 -2.61
N SER A 661 -3.55 13.08 -3.27
CA SER A 661 -4.53 13.58 -4.24
C SER A 661 -4.60 12.69 -5.48
N PHE A 662 -3.46 12.20 -6.01
CA PHE A 662 -3.45 11.25 -7.13
C PHE A 662 -4.25 9.96 -6.81
N VAL A 663 -3.99 9.35 -5.66
CA VAL A 663 -4.68 8.13 -5.21
C VAL A 663 -6.18 8.40 -5.02
N SER A 664 -6.54 9.51 -4.39
CA SER A 664 -7.92 9.89 -4.11
C SER A 664 -8.72 10.19 -5.38
N THR A 665 -8.19 10.98 -6.31
CA THR A 665 -8.83 11.22 -7.61
C THR A 665 -8.92 9.95 -8.45
N SER A 666 -7.91 9.06 -8.39
CA SER A 666 -7.95 7.76 -9.06
C SER A 666 -9.10 6.90 -8.55
N ILE A 667 -9.39 6.94 -7.23
CA ILE A 667 -10.54 6.27 -6.62
C ILE A 667 -11.85 6.89 -7.11
N ILE A 668 -12.00 8.22 -7.06
CA ILE A 668 -13.24 8.91 -7.48
C ILE A 668 -13.55 8.62 -8.96
N LEU A 669 -12.59 8.77 -9.87
CA LEU A 669 -12.75 8.43 -11.29
C LEU A 669 -13.05 6.95 -11.49
N THR A 670 -12.46 6.05 -10.70
CA THR A 670 -12.75 4.61 -10.71
C THR A 670 -14.22 4.37 -10.37
N LEU A 671 -14.75 4.98 -9.30
CA LEU A 671 -16.15 4.87 -8.89
C LEU A 671 -17.12 5.43 -9.94
N LEU A 672 -16.85 6.61 -10.49
CA LEU A 672 -17.63 7.21 -11.57
C LEU A 672 -17.66 6.31 -12.83
N ARG A 673 -16.52 5.71 -13.20
CA ARG A 673 -16.45 4.73 -14.30
C ARG A 673 -17.26 3.46 -14.01
N SER A 674 -17.44 3.08 -12.75
CA SER A 674 -18.33 1.98 -12.34
C SER A 674 -19.81 2.35 -12.47
N ARG A 675 -20.21 3.57 -12.09
CA ARG A 675 -21.57 4.12 -12.30
C ARG A 675 -21.90 4.19 -13.80
N ALA A 676 -21.08 4.87 -14.59
CA ALA A 676 -21.26 5.01 -16.03
C ALA A 676 -21.24 3.68 -16.83
N ARG A 677 -20.62 2.61 -16.31
CA ARG A 677 -20.65 1.28 -16.94
C ARG A 677 -21.99 0.54 -16.79
N ARG A 678 -22.76 0.86 -15.75
CA ARG A 678 -24.01 0.16 -15.37
C ARG A 678 -25.25 0.85 -15.93
N HIS A 679 -25.24 2.18 -15.99
CA HIS A 679 -26.31 2.99 -16.59
C HIS A 679 -25.99 3.28 -18.06
N ARG A 680 -25.80 2.23 -18.86
CA ARG A 680 -25.38 2.36 -20.27
C ARG A 680 -26.55 2.60 -21.23
N ASP A 681 -27.76 2.25 -20.79
CA ASP A 681 -28.98 2.21 -21.61
C ASP A 681 -29.98 3.33 -21.26
N ASP A 682 -29.56 4.32 -20.46
CA ASP A 682 -30.37 5.46 -20.00
C ASP A 682 -29.59 6.77 -20.24
N GLU A 683 -30.03 7.56 -21.22
CA GLU A 683 -29.29 8.77 -21.65
C GLU A 683 -29.26 9.86 -20.56
N ASN A 684 -30.27 9.92 -19.69
CA ASN A 684 -30.36 10.90 -18.59
C ASN A 684 -29.33 10.66 -17.47
N THR A 685 -28.73 9.47 -17.34
CA THR A 685 -27.80 9.22 -16.23
C THR A 685 -26.41 9.85 -16.43
N ARG A 686 -26.15 10.49 -17.58
CA ARG A 686 -24.94 11.31 -17.78
C ARG A 686 -25.02 12.64 -17.03
N ASP A 687 -26.19 13.22 -16.88
CA ASP A 687 -26.34 14.57 -16.31
C ASP A 687 -26.28 14.58 -14.76
N HIS A 688 -26.22 13.40 -14.14
CA HIS A 688 -26.08 13.22 -12.68
C HIS A 688 -24.63 12.87 -12.30
N VAL A 689 -23.73 13.85 -12.43
CA VAL A 689 -22.47 13.92 -11.68
C VAL A 689 -22.31 15.33 -11.15
N SER A 690 -22.34 15.46 -9.82
CA SER A 690 -22.21 16.69 -9.06
C SER A 690 -21.08 17.56 -9.58
N HIS A 691 -21.39 18.83 -9.85
CA HIS A 691 -20.41 19.85 -10.19
C HIS A 691 -19.32 19.97 -9.09
N THR A 692 -19.64 19.63 -7.83
CA THR A 692 -18.63 19.55 -6.78
C THR A 692 -17.65 18.40 -7.03
N LEU A 693 -18.11 17.17 -7.32
CA LEU A 693 -17.21 16.05 -7.65
C LEU A 693 -16.34 16.35 -8.88
N VAL A 694 -16.90 16.95 -9.93
CA VAL A 694 -16.13 17.42 -11.12
C VAL A 694 -15.08 18.45 -10.70
N THR A 695 -15.45 19.41 -9.84
CA THR A 695 -14.53 20.41 -9.29
C THR A 695 -13.40 19.76 -8.48
N LEU A 696 -13.69 18.80 -7.58
CA LEU A 696 -12.66 18.12 -6.77
C LEU A 696 -11.65 17.34 -7.64
N ILE A 697 -12.10 16.74 -8.73
CA ILE A 697 -11.25 16.05 -9.71
C ILE A 697 -10.33 17.06 -10.39
N GLN A 698 -10.88 18.16 -10.92
CA GLN A 698 -10.07 19.15 -11.65
C GLN A 698 -9.12 19.92 -10.73
N ASP A 699 -9.55 20.30 -9.52
CA ASP A 699 -8.71 20.90 -8.48
C ASP A 699 -7.48 20.04 -8.16
N SER A 700 -7.68 18.72 -8.04
CA SER A 700 -6.61 17.75 -7.79
C SER A 700 -5.67 17.60 -8.98
N ILE A 701 -6.19 17.66 -10.21
CA ILE A 701 -5.39 17.64 -11.46
C ILE A 701 -4.60 18.94 -11.64
N ASP A 702 -5.17 20.08 -11.26
CA ASP A 702 -4.54 21.39 -11.41
C ASP A 702 -3.35 21.55 -10.46
N ILE A 703 -3.46 21.15 -9.18
CA ILE A 703 -2.31 21.16 -8.26
C ILE A 703 -1.22 20.19 -8.72
N LEU A 704 -1.58 19.01 -9.23
CA LEU A 704 -0.65 18.02 -9.77
C LEU A 704 0.07 18.53 -11.03
N SER A 705 -0.60 19.37 -11.81
CA SER A 705 -0.06 19.99 -13.02
C SER A 705 0.98 21.09 -12.73
N ILE A 706 0.91 21.72 -11.56
CA ILE A 706 1.95 22.60 -11.03
C ILE A 706 3.07 21.78 -10.37
N LEU A 707 2.72 20.91 -9.42
CA LEU A 707 3.67 20.18 -8.58
C LEU A 707 4.64 19.28 -9.36
N GLN A 708 4.23 18.73 -10.51
CA GLN A 708 5.12 17.99 -11.42
C GLN A 708 6.31 18.81 -11.99
N THR A 709 6.33 20.13 -11.82
CA THR A 709 7.49 20.99 -12.15
C THR A 709 8.63 20.79 -11.14
N PHE A 710 8.27 20.65 -9.86
CA PHE A 710 9.21 20.55 -8.73
C PHE A 710 9.45 19.09 -8.35
N TRP A 711 8.42 18.25 -8.45
CA TRP A 711 8.38 16.84 -8.11
C TRP A 711 8.07 16.01 -9.36
N GLU A 712 9.06 15.82 -10.24
CA GLU A 712 8.85 15.28 -11.58
C GLU A 712 8.27 13.84 -11.61
N HIS A 713 8.43 13.08 -10.52
CA HIS A 713 7.79 11.76 -10.39
C HIS A 713 6.25 11.82 -10.41
N LEU A 714 5.64 12.99 -10.15
CA LEU A 714 4.20 13.20 -10.29
C LEU A 714 3.75 13.32 -11.75
N GLU A 715 4.63 13.70 -12.68
CA GLU A 715 4.30 13.88 -14.11
C GLU A 715 3.62 12.67 -14.80
N PRO A 716 4.04 11.40 -14.63
CA PRO A 716 3.28 10.25 -15.13
C PRO A 716 1.93 10.06 -14.43
N MET A 717 1.81 10.41 -13.15
CA MET A 717 0.56 10.36 -12.38
C MET A 717 -0.46 11.40 -12.88
N THR A 718 -0.04 12.66 -13.04
CA THR A 718 -0.83 13.75 -13.62
C THR A 718 -1.34 13.39 -15.01
N ARG A 719 -0.45 12.90 -15.89
CA ARG A 719 -0.83 12.48 -17.26
C ARG A 719 -1.75 11.25 -17.29
N SER A 720 -1.70 10.38 -16.28
CA SER A 720 -2.62 9.26 -16.14
C SER A 720 -4.02 9.73 -15.72
N LEU A 721 -4.09 10.64 -14.74
CA LEU A 721 -5.36 11.22 -14.29
C LEU A 721 -6.05 12.06 -15.34
N GLN A 722 -5.34 12.96 -16.04
CA GLN A 722 -5.94 13.76 -17.11
C GLN A 722 -6.64 12.86 -18.13
N ARG A 723 -5.92 11.87 -18.67
CA ARG A 723 -6.48 10.90 -19.64
C ARG A 723 -7.67 10.10 -19.10
N ALA A 724 -7.73 9.84 -17.80
CA ALA A 724 -8.85 9.15 -17.16
C ALA A 724 -10.05 10.09 -16.98
N ALA A 725 -9.82 11.35 -16.58
CA ALA A 725 -10.83 12.40 -16.52
C ALA A 725 -11.40 12.68 -17.93
N ASP A 726 -10.57 12.91 -18.93
CA ASP A 726 -10.97 13.12 -20.34
C ASP A 726 -11.90 12.00 -20.85
N GLN A 727 -11.62 10.74 -20.47
CA GLN A 727 -12.41 9.57 -20.87
C GLN A 727 -13.75 9.40 -20.15
N ILE A 728 -13.93 10.06 -18.99
CA ILE A 728 -15.09 9.87 -18.10
C ILE A 728 -15.97 11.12 -18.09
N LEU A 729 -15.35 12.31 -18.07
CA LEU A 729 -15.97 13.63 -18.03
C LEU A 729 -16.07 14.30 -19.42
N GLY A 730 -15.31 13.83 -20.42
CA GLY A 730 -15.35 14.38 -21.79
C GLY A 730 -16.70 14.46 -22.52
N PRO A 731 -17.80 13.77 -22.10
CA PRO A 731 -19.13 14.03 -22.65
C PRO A 731 -19.79 15.33 -22.17
N PHE A 732 -19.40 15.89 -21.02
CA PHE A 732 -20.10 17.05 -20.42
C PHE A 732 -19.95 18.33 -21.26
N ASP A 733 -18.79 18.55 -21.89
CA ASP A 733 -18.49 19.74 -22.71
C ASP A 733 -19.20 19.80 -24.08
N ARG A 734 -20.35 19.13 -24.24
CA ARG A 734 -21.18 19.22 -25.47
C ARG A 734 -22.66 19.56 -25.26
N VAL A 735 -23.12 19.69 -24.01
CA VAL A 735 -24.46 20.23 -23.68
C VAL A 735 -24.32 21.23 -22.52
N GLY A 736 -23.87 22.45 -22.83
CA GLY A 736 -23.66 23.48 -21.80
C GLY A 736 -23.10 24.81 -22.31
N HIS A 737 -22.28 24.78 -23.37
CA HIS A 737 -21.76 25.99 -24.02
C HIS A 737 -22.21 26.11 -25.47
N SER A 738 -23.46 26.55 -25.66
CA SER A 738 -23.76 27.40 -26.81
C SER A 738 -22.98 28.70 -26.65
N VAL A 739 -22.17 29.06 -27.65
CA VAL A 739 -21.50 30.36 -27.68
C VAL A 739 -22.54 31.43 -28.01
N ILE A 740 -23.25 31.92 -26.99
CA ILE A 740 -23.65 33.33 -26.98
C ILE A 740 -22.35 34.07 -26.70
N GLY A 741 -21.78 34.68 -27.73
CA GLY A 741 -20.57 35.47 -27.57
C GLY A 741 -20.82 36.61 -26.60
N THR A 742 -19.99 36.73 -25.57
CA THR A 742 -19.83 37.97 -24.80
C THR A 742 -19.13 39.00 -25.67
N GLU A 743 -19.83 39.48 -26.69
CA GLU A 743 -19.53 40.76 -27.32
C GLU A 743 -19.43 41.80 -26.20
N SER A 744 -18.33 42.54 -26.15
CA SER A 744 -18.19 43.67 -25.24
C SER A 744 -19.15 44.77 -25.67
N ARG A 745 -20.37 44.74 -25.16
CA ARG A 745 -21.39 45.77 -25.41
C ARG A 745 -20.99 47.07 -24.73
N THR A 746 -20.22 47.89 -25.46
CA THR A 746 -20.17 49.34 -25.25
C THR A 746 -21.59 49.88 -25.27
N ILE A 747 -21.99 50.55 -24.18
CA ILE A 747 -23.25 51.28 -24.13
C ILE A 747 -22.96 52.74 -24.43
N GLU A 748 -23.69 53.27 -25.40
CA GLU A 748 -23.69 54.67 -25.81
C GLU A 748 -24.76 55.43 -25.05
N VAL A 749 -24.35 56.46 -24.31
CA VAL A 749 -25.25 57.28 -23.49
C VAL A 749 -25.29 58.71 -24.07
N PRO A 750 -26.44 59.14 -24.63
CA PRO A 750 -26.63 60.53 -25.05
C PRO A 750 -26.76 61.47 -23.85
N MET A 751 -26.16 62.65 -23.93
CA MET A 751 -26.10 63.64 -22.83
C MET A 751 -27.40 64.41 -22.55
N THR A 752 -28.54 64.02 -23.14
CA THR A 752 -29.83 64.73 -23.00
C THR A 752 -30.97 63.83 -22.52
N GLY A 753 -31.86 64.39 -21.69
CA GLY A 753 -32.94 63.67 -21.02
C GLY A 753 -33.92 62.91 -21.93
N VAL A 754 -34.52 61.86 -21.37
CA VAL A 754 -35.36 60.87 -22.07
C VAL A 754 -36.50 61.53 -22.86
N ASN A 755 -36.67 61.11 -24.12
CA ASN A 755 -37.67 61.55 -25.10
C ASN A 755 -37.35 62.81 -25.94
N SER A 756 -36.13 62.92 -26.47
CA SER A 756 -35.86 63.67 -27.71
C SER A 756 -34.70 63.04 -28.50
N PRO A 757 -34.69 63.12 -29.85
CA PRO A 757 -33.61 62.56 -30.66
C PRO A 757 -32.37 63.47 -30.61
N ALA A 758 -31.33 63.00 -29.93
CA ALA A 758 -29.99 63.61 -29.97
C ALA A 758 -29.33 63.40 -31.35
N ARG A 759 -28.28 64.18 -31.63
CA ARG A 759 -27.39 63.98 -32.79
C ARG A 759 -26.18 63.14 -32.39
N GLU A 760 -25.51 62.57 -33.39
CA GLU A 760 -24.36 61.65 -33.22
C GLU A 760 -23.14 62.27 -32.49
N GLU A 761 -23.13 63.59 -32.29
CA GLU A 761 -22.03 64.34 -31.68
C GLU A 761 -22.09 64.38 -30.12
N ASP A 762 -23.23 64.06 -29.50
CA ASP A 762 -23.50 64.24 -28.05
C ASP A 762 -23.53 62.92 -27.24
N VAL A 763 -22.75 61.92 -27.65
CA VAL A 763 -22.80 60.53 -27.13
C VAL A 763 -21.47 60.08 -26.52
N ILE A 764 -21.52 59.49 -25.32
CA ILE A 764 -20.33 58.95 -24.63
C ILE A 764 -20.46 57.42 -24.50
N THR A 765 -19.43 56.69 -24.93
CA THR A 765 -19.31 55.24 -24.77
C THR A 765 -18.69 54.89 -23.41
N THR A 766 -19.29 53.97 -22.66
CA THR A 766 -18.71 53.40 -21.43
C THR A 766 -18.85 51.87 -21.40
N THR A 767 -17.84 51.20 -20.86
CA THR A 767 -17.83 49.74 -20.64
C THR A 767 -17.94 49.45 -19.15
N TYR A 768 -18.98 48.71 -18.75
CA TYR A 768 -19.25 48.38 -17.35
C TYR A 768 -18.85 46.93 -17.04
N ILE A 769 -18.39 46.66 -15.81
CA ILE A 769 -18.05 45.32 -15.32
C ILE A 769 -18.68 45.17 -13.94
N GLU A 770 -19.63 44.24 -13.81
CA GLU A 770 -20.29 43.95 -12.53
C GLU A 770 -19.50 42.94 -11.70
N SER A 771 -19.26 43.28 -10.43
CA SER A 771 -18.79 42.34 -9.41
C SER A 771 -20.01 41.66 -8.76
N PRO A 772 -20.05 40.32 -8.63
CA PRO A 772 -21.14 39.65 -7.93
C PRO A 772 -21.10 39.90 -6.41
N GLU A 773 -22.17 40.48 -5.87
CA GLU A 773 -22.39 40.62 -4.42
C GLU A 773 -23.09 39.39 -3.82
N TYR A 774 -23.11 39.29 -2.49
CA TYR A 774 -23.80 38.24 -1.72
C TYR A 774 -25.34 38.40 -1.77
N PRO A 775 -26.11 37.32 -2.02
CA PRO A 775 -27.54 37.28 -1.72
C PRO A 775 -27.80 37.12 -0.21
N ASN A 776 -28.76 37.89 0.33
CA ASN A 776 -29.19 37.84 1.74
C ASN A 776 -30.32 36.82 1.99
N ALA A 777 -30.54 36.47 3.26
CA ALA A 777 -31.57 35.50 3.70
C ALA A 777 -32.79 36.15 4.39
N HIS A 778 -34.00 35.65 4.09
CA HIS A 778 -35.29 35.96 4.73
C HIS A 778 -36.30 34.82 4.42
N HIS A 779 -37.14 34.27 5.30
CA HIS A 779 -37.22 34.23 6.78
C HIS A 779 -37.28 32.71 7.19
N SER A 780 -37.87 32.17 8.27
CA SER A 780 -38.61 32.61 9.48
C SER A 780 -38.45 31.50 10.53
N ALA A 781 -38.00 31.72 11.78
CA ALA A 781 -38.48 32.58 12.87
C ALA A 781 -39.47 31.89 13.85
N SER A 782 -38.96 31.41 14.99
CA SER A 782 -39.69 31.32 16.27
C SER A 782 -38.74 31.08 17.47
N SER A 783 -38.80 31.95 18.51
CA SER A 783 -38.37 31.77 19.93
C SER A 783 -36.98 31.17 20.24
N TYR A 784 -36.08 31.87 20.96
CA TYR A 784 -36.09 32.11 22.44
C TYR A 784 -36.12 30.80 23.27
N THR A 785 -35.29 30.58 24.30
CA THR A 785 -34.56 31.53 25.18
C THR A 785 -33.25 30.94 25.75
N ASN A 786 -32.40 31.79 26.36
CA ASN A 786 -31.12 31.41 26.99
C ASN A 786 -31.25 31.06 28.50
N ALA A 787 -30.18 30.44 29.02
CA ALA A 787 -29.74 30.37 30.42
C ALA A 787 -30.43 29.40 31.41
N HIS A 788 -29.61 28.59 32.09
CA HIS A 788 -29.29 28.82 33.52
C HIS A 788 -27.97 28.13 33.97
N PHE A 789 -27.30 28.73 34.95
CA PHE A 789 -26.12 28.15 35.64
C PHE A 789 -26.53 27.15 36.73
N GLY A 790 -25.65 26.19 37.06
CA GLY A 790 -25.76 25.35 38.26
C GLY A 790 -24.48 24.55 38.56
N VAL A 791 -23.85 24.81 39.71
CA VAL A 791 -22.67 24.09 40.21
C VAL A 791 -22.95 23.57 41.61
N THR A 792 -22.76 22.26 41.84
CA THR A 792 -22.54 21.67 43.18
C THR A 792 -21.80 20.32 43.08
N ASP A 793 -20.57 20.31 43.57
CA ASP A 793 -19.88 19.32 44.41
C ASP A 793 -19.92 17.77 44.18
N SER A 794 -18.72 17.22 44.42
CA SER A 794 -18.25 15.83 44.52
C SER A 794 -18.79 15.09 45.79
N PRO A 795 -18.35 13.85 46.18
CA PRO A 795 -17.34 12.97 45.56
C PRO A 795 -17.61 11.43 45.56
N GLY A 796 -16.87 10.72 44.69
CA GLY A 796 -16.24 9.42 45.01
C GLY A 796 -17.07 8.12 44.89
N GLY A 797 -16.51 7.12 44.20
CA GLY A 797 -17.09 5.77 44.17
C GLY A 797 -16.39 4.79 43.21
N TYR A 798 -15.35 4.10 43.67
CA TYR A 798 -14.81 2.91 42.97
C TYR A 798 -15.61 1.66 43.35
N MET A 799 -16.30 1.01 42.40
CA MET A 799 -16.16 -0.44 42.21
C MET A 799 -16.79 -0.98 40.92
N THR A 800 -16.29 -2.15 40.52
CA THR A 800 -16.71 -2.94 39.35
C THR A 800 -18.02 -3.71 39.59
N GLN A 801 -18.84 -3.89 38.55
CA GLN A 801 -19.16 -5.23 38.02
C GLN A 801 -19.93 -5.16 36.68
N ASN A 802 -20.07 -6.32 36.01
CA ASN A 802 -20.81 -6.47 34.75
C ASN A 802 -22.26 -6.88 35.06
N LEU A 803 -23.22 -6.53 34.19
CA LEU A 803 -23.85 -7.53 33.32
C LEU A 803 -24.77 -6.89 32.25
N ASP A 804 -25.15 -7.75 31.32
CA ASP A 804 -25.91 -7.52 30.09
C ASP A 804 -27.16 -6.61 30.19
N GLU A 805 -27.26 -5.64 29.29
CA GLU A 805 -28.55 -5.18 28.75
C GLU A 805 -28.38 -4.77 27.28
N THR A 806 -29.36 -5.09 26.43
CA THR A 806 -29.32 -4.89 24.97
C THR A 806 -30.31 -3.82 24.53
N PRO A 807 -29.88 -2.83 23.73
CA PRO A 807 -30.77 -2.09 22.83
C PRO A 807 -30.59 -2.55 21.38
N ASP A 808 -31.71 -2.67 20.65
CA ASP A 808 -31.70 -2.92 19.20
C ASP A 808 -31.24 -1.67 18.43
N TRP A 809 -30.16 -1.80 17.65
CA TRP A 809 -29.69 -0.73 16.76
C TRP A 809 -30.53 -0.71 15.48
N HIS A 810 -31.67 -0.04 15.54
CA HIS A 810 -32.46 0.32 14.37
C HIS A 810 -31.66 1.25 13.43
N HIS A 811 -31.90 1.13 12.12
CA HIS A 811 -31.36 2.09 11.15
C HIS A 811 -31.98 3.48 11.36
N ASN A 812 -31.17 4.48 11.77
CA ASN A 812 -31.30 5.90 11.34
C ASN A 812 -30.09 6.77 11.76
N ASP A 813 -29.55 6.58 12.96
CA ASP A 813 -28.67 7.55 13.67
C ASP A 813 -27.34 7.91 12.97
N LEU A 814 -26.92 7.14 11.96
CA LEU A 814 -25.70 7.43 11.20
C LEU A 814 -25.79 8.74 10.38
N PHE A 815 -27.00 9.22 10.10
CA PHE A 815 -27.23 10.49 9.41
C PHE A 815 -27.08 11.69 10.38
N GLU A 816 -27.59 11.55 11.60
CA GLU A 816 -27.54 12.57 12.65
C GLU A 816 -26.12 12.75 13.21
N TRP A 817 -25.33 11.67 13.29
CA TRP A 817 -23.89 11.75 13.60
C TRP A 817 -23.07 12.53 12.56
N CYS A 818 -23.50 12.58 11.30
CA CYS A 818 -22.82 13.39 10.28
C CYS A 818 -23.12 14.89 10.41
N GLN A 819 -24.22 15.28 11.06
CA GLN A 819 -24.56 16.68 11.29
C GLN A 819 -23.93 17.26 12.57
N THR A 820 -23.65 16.44 13.58
CA THR A 820 -23.15 16.90 14.90
C THR A 820 -21.66 17.24 14.95
N GLU A 821 -20.84 16.74 14.02
CA GLU A 821 -19.38 17.03 13.96
C GLU A 821 -19.03 18.32 13.17
N GLY A 822 -20.02 19.04 12.61
CA GLY A 822 -19.82 20.34 11.93
C GLY A 822 -19.01 20.31 10.62
N LEU A 823 -18.56 19.13 10.17
CA LEU A 823 -17.79 18.94 8.94
C LEU A 823 -18.72 18.82 7.72
N LEU A 824 -19.02 19.97 7.11
CA LEU A 824 -19.59 20.21 5.77
C LEU A 824 -20.43 19.07 5.16
N ASP A 825 -21.74 19.31 5.07
CA ASP A 825 -22.79 18.46 4.50
C ASP A 825 -22.36 17.60 3.28
N ILE A 826 -22.00 16.33 3.55
CA ILE A 826 -21.58 15.35 2.54
C ILE A 826 -22.78 14.54 1.99
N GLY A 827 -24.02 15.01 2.20
CA GLY A 827 -25.23 14.31 1.79
C GLY A 827 -25.25 14.02 0.29
N ASP A 828 -25.24 15.08 -0.52
CA ASP A 828 -25.44 14.98 -1.97
C ASP A 828 -24.26 14.31 -2.69
N ASP A 829 -23.00 14.69 -2.41
CA ASP A 829 -21.83 14.10 -3.08
C ASP A 829 -21.64 12.60 -2.77
N PHE A 830 -22.16 12.09 -1.63
CA PHE A 830 -22.17 10.66 -1.33
C PHE A 830 -23.34 9.93 -2.00
N LEU A 831 -24.53 10.56 -2.06
CA LEU A 831 -25.67 10.07 -2.83
C LEU A 831 -25.33 9.95 -4.33
N ASP A 832 -24.50 10.86 -4.85
CA ASP A 832 -24.15 10.89 -6.27
C ASP A 832 -23.07 9.87 -6.70
N ILE A 833 -22.52 9.11 -5.76
CA ILE A 833 -21.81 7.85 -6.06
C ILE A 833 -22.76 6.65 -6.04
N GLY A 834 -23.89 6.77 -5.32
CA GLY A 834 -25.03 5.85 -5.32
C GLY A 834 -24.95 4.78 -4.23
N ALA A 835 -26.04 4.58 -3.48
CA ALA A 835 -26.12 3.52 -2.47
C ALA A 835 -26.14 2.09 -3.06
N SER A 836 -26.56 1.97 -4.33
CA SER A 836 -26.68 0.71 -5.09
C SER A 836 -25.59 0.57 -6.15
N VAL A 837 -24.35 0.33 -5.74
CA VAL A 837 -23.26 -0.01 -6.67
C VAL A 837 -23.13 -1.52 -6.85
N ASP A 838 -23.17 -1.99 -8.09
CA ASP A 838 -22.69 -3.33 -8.45
C ASP A 838 -21.20 -3.24 -8.82
N TRP A 839 -20.38 -4.06 -8.17
CA TRP A 839 -18.96 -3.78 -7.93
C TRP A 839 -18.04 -4.54 -8.90
N ASN A 840 -18.06 -4.16 -10.19
CA ASN A 840 -17.38 -4.91 -11.26
C ASN A 840 -16.44 -4.04 -12.11
N MET A 841 -15.14 -4.08 -11.83
CA MET A 841 -14.14 -3.18 -12.41
C MET A 841 -12.86 -3.85 -12.91
N ASP A 842 -12.03 -3.02 -13.57
CA ASP A 842 -10.86 -3.38 -14.36
C ASP A 842 -9.73 -2.37 -14.03
N LEU A 843 -8.58 -2.88 -13.60
CA LEU A 843 -7.66 -2.18 -12.68
C LEU A 843 -6.29 -1.83 -13.27
N ASN A 844 -6.14 -1.86 -14.59
CA ASN A 844 -4.83 -1.63 -15.25
C ASN A 844 -4.21 -0.24 -14.99
N LEU A 845 -4.93 0.68 -14.33
CA LEU A 845 -4.42 1.97 -13.82
C LEU A 845 -3.70 1.86 -12.45
N LEU A 846 -4.03 0.87 -11.62
CA LEU A 846 -3.50 0.69 -10.26
C LEU A 846 -2.55 -0.52 -10.12
N THR A 847 -2.57 -1.46 -11.06
CA THR A 847 -1.70 -2.66 -11.02
C THR A 847 -0.20 -2.37 -11.10
N GLY A 848 0.21 -1.17 -11.54
CA GLY A 848 1.60 -0.71 -11.47
C GLY A 848 2.00 -0.14 -10.09
N PHE A 849 1.04 0.30 -9.27
CA PHE A 849 1.30 0.94 -7.98
C PHE A 849 1.37 -0.05 -6.81
N SER A 850 0.67 -1.18 -6.89
CA SER A 850 0.64 -2.18 -5.80
C SER A 850 1.98 -2.90 -5.56
N SER A 851 2.99 -2.73 -6.43
CA SER A 851 4.35 -3.26 -6.26
C SER A 851 5.34 -2.26 -5.64
N GLN A 852 4.93 -0.99 -5.46
CA GLN A 852 5.71 0.05 -4.77
C GLN A 852 5.05 0.49 -3.43
N MET A 853 3.84 0.00 -3.16
CA MET A 853 3.04 0.26 -1.96
C MET A 853 3.13 -0.86 -0.90
N ALA A 854 4.01 -1.85 -1.11
CA ALA A 854 4.23 -3.01 -0.26
C ALA A 854 5.72 -3.16 0.08
#